data_AF-A0A958PYC7-F1
#
_entry.id   AF-A0A958PYC7-F1
#
_cell.length_a   1.000
_cell.length_b   1.000
_cell.length_c   1.000
_cell.angle_alpha   90.00
_cell.angle_beta   90.00
_cell.angle_gamma   90.00
#
_symmetry.space_group_name_H-M   'P 1'
#
loop_
_entity.id
_entity.type
_entity.pdbx_description
1 polymer ?
#
loop_
_entity_poly.entity_id
_entity_poly.type
_entity_poly.pdbx_seq_one_letter_code
_entity_poly.pdbx_strand_id
1 'polypeptide(L)'
;PWNMTLGAIKDERLIEQTGRQIGEHCKRLGVHFNFAPVVDINTNPNNPIIGNRSFGEDRDNVTTKGLAFMKGMQSAGVMANAKHFPGHGDTDSDSHKTLPTINFDEKRIDSVELYPYKTLIKEGLSSVMVAHLNVPALEEQLDYPSSLSKTIITDILKEKLGFQGLIYTDALEMKGVANFNEPGDIDLAAFLAGNDVLLMSEDVPKASTKLIEAYNNHVITEERLAYSVKKILMAKYKIGLSDYKPISLNNLGHDLNRVEDDALNEELFENAITVVRNQNNVLPIRGLDTKTVAYVSLGDDDGSIFYKELQKYTKVNKVEAENLDELLAKLQQYNTVVVGFHKSNDSPWKDYKFTEKELAWLYEIARTNNVILDVFAKPYALLDLNTIENFESIVVSYQNSKVAQEKSAQLIFGAIAAKGHLPVSCGFFKVGQGLELGTLSNLAYSIPERVGMSSEKLNKIDSIAQYAVDKHMTPGIQLLVARHGKVIYNKNFGKHTYEGNLPVESNDIYDIASLTKIVATLPLLMELEEKGVVSLDTKLSDILPEYKDSNKANITLKQMLSHYARLKPWVPFYFATLDSLKQPSKEYYRKEPTKGFTIEVADELYLRNDYPDSIQKIIKDSDLLDRLRYRYSDLPYYILKKYIESYYGKPLDQLVQDHFYRSLGANHTTYNPNSKFSLKDIVPTEVDDYYRYQTVHGYVHDMGAAMQGGVGGHAGIFSNANDIAKIMQLYLQKGYYGGKRYFKTTTLDKFNTCYYCESDNRRGIGFDKPQPEGEDGPTCGCVSMTSFGHSGFTGTYAWADPDEDIVYVFLANRTYPKAETNTLLKENIRTDIQKLIYEAIVDER
;
A
#
# COMPACT_ATOMS: atom_id res chain seq x y z
N PRO A 1 7.32 -10.75 9.93
CA PRO A 1 6.09 -11.31 10.56
C PRO A 1 6.39 -12.44 11.56
N TRP A 2 5.44 -12.79 12.42
CA TRP A 2 5.54 -13.97 13.30
C TRP A 2 5.31 -15.28 12.54
N ASN A 3 5.79 -16.41 13.08
CA ASN A 3 5.66 -17.71 12.42
C ASN A 3 4.21 -18.09 12.12
N MET A 4 3.25 -17.73 12.98
CA MET A 4 1.83 -18.01 12.68
C MET A 4 1.36 -17.25 11.45
N THR A 5 1.76 -15.98 11.28
CA THR A 5 1.51 -15.22 10.05
C THR A 5 2.17 -15.89 8.84
N LEU A 6 3.41 -16.35 8.98
CA LEU A 6 4.13 -17.10 7.93
C LEU A 6 3.46 -18.43 7.58
N GLY A 7 2.82 -19.06 8.56
CA GLY A 7 2.05 -20.28 8.40
C GLY A 7 0.84 -20.14 7.49
N ALA A 8 0.36 -18.91 7.29
CA ALA A 8 -0.78 -18.61 6.43
C ALA A 8 -0.43 -18.53 4.93
N ILE A 9 0.86 -18.42 4.62
CA ILE A 9 1.38 -18.26 3.27
C ILE A 9 1.42 -19.63 2.59
N LYS A 10 1.01 -19.74 1.33
CA LYS A 10 1.15 -20.99 0.55
C LYS A 10 2.52 -21.16 -0.12
N ASP A 11 3.16 -20.07 -0.51
CA ASP A 11 4.43 -20.11 -1.23
C ASP A 11 5.63 -20.30 -0.29
N GLU A 12 6.22 -21.50 -0.31
CA GLU A 12 7.35 -21.85 0.55
C GLU A 12 8.64 -21.11 0.23
N ARG A 13 8.77 -20.58 -1.00
CA ARG A 13 9.98 -19.83 -1.39
C ARG A 13 10.14 -18.58 -0.53
N LEU A 14 9.04 -17.94 -0.16
CA LEU A 14 9.05 -16.77 0.73
C LEU A 14 9.52 -17.12 2.14
N ILE A 15 9.20 -18.32 2.62
CA ILE A 15 9.59 -18.81 3.95
C ILE A 15 11.07 -19.19 3.96
N GLU A 16 11.55 -19.83 2.91
CA GLU A 16 12.98 -20.09 2.70
C GLU A 16 13.77 -18.77 2.60
N GLN A 17 13.28 -17.80 1.83
CA GLN A 17 13.90 -16.47 1.73
C GLN A 17 13.95 -15.75 3.08
N THR A 18 12.88 -15.86 3.89
CA THR A 18 12.85 -15.32 5.26
C THR A 18 13.95 -15.95 6.12
N GLY A 19 14.06 -17.29 6.11
CA GLY A 19 15.12 -18.00 6.83
C GLY A 19 16.51 -17.57 6.36
N ARG A 20 16.69 -17.37 5.04
CA ARG A 20 17.96 -16.92 4.45
C ARG A 20 18.35 -15.52 4.89
N GLN A 21 17.46 -14.53 4.81
CA GLN A 21 17.75 -13.15 5.23
C GLN A 21 18.10 -13.09 6.73
N ILE A 22 17.37 -13.82 7.58
CA ILE A 22 17.71 -13.94 9.00
C ILE A 22 19.10 -14.58 9.18
N GLY A 23 19.42 -15.63 8.42
CA GLY A 23 20.74 -16.27 8.44
C GLY A 23 21.87 -15.32 8.00
N GLU A 24 21.64 -14.50 6.98
CA GLU A 24 22.58 -13.47 6.53
C GLU A 24 22.81 -12.42 7.62
N HIS A 25 21.75 -11.97 8.33
CA HIS A 25 21.85 -11.03 9.44
C HIS A 25 22.60 -11.62 10.64
N CYS A 26 22.29 -12.86 11.00
CA CYS A 26 23.04 -13.59 12.03
C CYS A 26 24.53 -13.62 11.68
N LYS A 27 24.89 -14.01 10.46
CA LYS A 27 26.28 -14.06 10.01
C LYS A 27 26.94 -12.68 10.02
N ARG A 28 26.24 -11.63 9.61
CA ARG A 28 26.71 -10.24 9.62
C ARG A 28 27.04 -9.75 11.04
N LEU A 29 26.33 -10.26 12.05
CA LEU A 29 26.54 -10.04 13.48
C LEU A 29 27.59 -10.98 14.12
N GLY A 30 28.11 -11.96 13.40
CA GLY A 30 29.01 -12.99 13.96
C GLY A 30 28.29 -14.09 14.74
N VAL A 31 26.96 -14.20 14.56
CA VAL A 31 26.13 -15.27 15.10
C VAL A 31 26.10 -16.42 14.10
N HIS A 32 26.59 -17.59 14.51
CA HIS A 32 26.72 -18.77 13.63
C HIS A 32 25.64 -19.82 13.87
N PHE A 33 24.76 -19.55 14.83
CA PHE A 33 23.81 -20.50 15.37
C PHE A 33 22.58 -19.73 15.83
N ASN A 34 21.38 -20.21 15.48
CA ASN A 34 20.12 -19.59 15.89
C ASN A 34 19.17 -20.64 16.45
N PHE A 35 18.52 -20.35 17.58
CA PHE A 35 17.52 -21.22 18.21
C PHE A 35 16.17 -21.19 17.47
N ALA A 36 16.18 -21.55 16.18
CA ALA A 36 15.06 -21.58 15.26
C ALA A 36 15.28 -22.65 14.16
N PRO A 37 14.24 -23.20 13.53
CA PRO A 37 12.82 -22.83 13.69
C PRO A 37 12.13 -23.50 14.88
N VAL A 38 11.08 -22.84 15.39
CA VAL A 38 10.08 -23.50 16.22
C VAL A 38 9.22 -24.39 15.31
N VAL A 39 9.13 -25.67 15.63
CA VAL A 39 8.39 -26.69 14.88
C VAL A 39 7.31 -27.37 15.72
N ASP A 40 6.97 -26.78 16.85
CA ASP A 40 5.85 -27.21 17.69
C ASP A 40 4.53 -27.03 16.94
N ILE A 41 3.65 -28.04 17.01
CA ILE A 41 2.33 -28.03 16.39
C ILE A 41 1.33 -27.46 17.40
N ASN A 42 0.84 -26.24 17.15
CA ASN A 42 0.06 -25.49 18.13
C ASN A 42 -1.43 -25.85 18.07
N THR A 43 -1.80 -26.99 18.66
CA THR A 43 -3.18 -27.48 18.71
C THR A 43 -4.03 -26.87 19.83
N ASN A 44 -3.41 -26.22 20.82
CA ASN A 44 -4.10 -25.56 21.92
C ASN A 44 -4.05 -24.02 21.79
N PRO A 45 -5.17 -23.34 21.51
CA PRO A 45 -5.23 -21.88 21.44
C PRO A 45 -4.87 -21.17 22.75
N ASN A 46 -5.02 -21.85 23.90
CA ASN A 46 -4.70 -21.32 25.22
C ASN A 46 -3.22 -21.52 25.60
N ASN A 47 -2.40 -22.12 24.72
CA ASN A 47 -0.98 -22.31 24.99
C ASN A 47 -0.29 -20.95 25.20
N PRO A 48 0.24 -20.68 26.41
CA PRO A 48 0.80 -19.37 26.73
C PRO A 48 2.19 -19.14 26.12
N ILE A 49 2.86 -20.19 25.65
CA ILE A 49 4.28 -20.15 25.27
C ILE A 49 4.51 -20.26 23.76
N ILE A 50 3.73 -21.10 23.06
CA ILE A 50 3.92 -21.37 21.63
C ILE A 50 3.16 -20.36 20.79
N GLY A 51 1.83 -20.45 20.71
CA GLY A 51 0.98 -19.46 20.04
C GLY A 51 1.57 -18.97 18.70
N ASN A 52 1.78 -17.66 18.58
CA ASN A 52 2.31 -17.01 17.37
C ASN A 52 3.72 -17.46 16.93
N ARG A 53 4.46 -18.18 17.78
CA ARG A 53 5.79 -18.71 17.47
C ARG A 53 5.74 -20.01 16.67
N SER A 54 4.61 -20.70 16.64
CA SER A 54 4.39 -21.85 15.75
C SER A 54 3.89 -21.38 14.38
N PHE A 55 4.18 -22.17 13.35
CA PHE A 55 3.59 -22.00 12.02
C PHE A 55 2.12 -22.44 11.93
N GLY A 56 1.55 -23.11 12.94
CA GLY A 56 0.14 -23.50 12.93
C GLY A 56 -0.16 -24.79 13.69
N GLU A 57 -1.35 -25.32 13.47
CA GLU A 57 -1.82 -26.58 14.09
C GLU A 57 -1.76 -27.79 13.14
N ASP A 58 -1.58 -27.57 11.84
CA ASP A 58 -1.44 -28.64 10.87
C ASP A 58 0.00 -29.16 10.82
N ARG A 59 0.16 -30.46 11.04
CA ARG A 59 1.45 -31.16 11.09
C ARG A 59 2.27 -30.96 9.82
N ASP A 60 1.64 -31.11 8.65
CA ASP A 60 2.35 -31.10 7.37
C ASP A 60 2.74 -29.67 6.97
N ASN A 61 1.87 -28.70 7.24
CA ASN A 61 2.17 -27.27 7.07
C ASN A 61 3.33 -26.84 7.97
N VAL A 62 3.26 -27.13 9.29
CA VAL A 62 4.34 -26.80 10.24
C VAL A 62 5.68 -27.43 9.81
N THR A 63 5.64 -28.68 9.35
CA THR A 63 6.83 -29.39 8.87
C THR A 63 7.41 -28.72 7.63
N THR A 64 6.58 -28.38 6.65
CA THR A 64 7.02 -27.79 5.39
C THR A 64 7.59 -26.38 5.61
N LYS A 65 6.91 -25.56 6.41
CA LYS A 65 7.37 -24.21 6.78
C LYS A 65 8.67 -24.24 7.58
N GLY A 66 8.73 -25.12 8.59
CA GLY A 66 9.93 -25.33 9.39
C GLY A 66 11.12 -25.78 8.53
N LEU A 67 10.88 -26.68 7.57
CA LEU A 67 11.90 -27.14 6.64
C LEU A 67 12.41 -26.02 5.72
N ALA A 68 11.51 -25.23 5.12
CA ALA A 68 11.86 -24.10 4.27
C ALA A 68 12.70 -23.07 5.04
N PHE A 69 12.24 -22.68 6.24
CA PHE A 69 12.95 -21.75 7.12
C PHE A 69 14.35 -22.27 7.49
N MET A 70 14.45 -23.56 7.83
CA MET A 70 15.71 -24.25 8.12
C MET A 70 16.66 -24.21 6.93
N LYS A 71 16.18 -24.55 5.72
CA LYS A 71 16.99 -24.54 4.49
C LYS A 71 17.54 -23.16 4.20
N GLY A 72 16.70 -22.13 4.26
CA GLY A 72 17.10 -20.75 4.07
C GLY A 72 18.24 -20.34 5.00
N MET A 73 18.05 -20.53 6.30
CA MET A 73 19.04 -20.14 7.31
C MET A 73 20.35 -20.93 7.20
N GLN A 74 20.27 -22.24 6.98
CA GLN A 74 21.48 -23.07 6.80
C GLN A 74 22.21 -22.74 5.48
N SER A 75 21.50 -22.30 4.43
CA SER A 75 22.13 -21.85 3.17
C SER A 75 23.00 -20.61 3.35
N ALA A 76 22.68 -19.73 4.31
CA ALA A 76 23.50 -18.58 4.68
C ALA A 76 24.74 -18.97 5.50
N GLY A 77 24.83 -20.23 5.96
CA GLY A 77 25.92 -20.73 6.79
C GLY A 77 25.66 -20.62 8.30
N VAL A 78 24.40 -20.46 8.72
CA VAL A 78 23.99 -20.42 10.13
C VAL A 78 23.30 -21.72 10.51
N MET A 79 23.76 -22.36 11.59
CA MET A 79 23.15 -23.60 12.06
C MET A 79 21.75 -23.37 12.62
N ALA A 80 20.79 -24.14 12.11
CA ALA A 80 19.42 -24.17 12.63
C ALA A 80 19.29 -25.11 13.84
N ASN A 81 18.28 -24.83 14.66
CA ASN A 81 17.92 -25.58 15.84
C ASN A 81 16.39 -25.79 15.89
N ALA A 82 15.94 -27.01 15.60
CA ALA A 82 14.53 -27.33 15.71
C ALA A 82 14.14 -27.43 17.18
N LYS A 83 13.03 -26.80 17.55
CA LYS A 83 12.56 -26.78 18.93
C LYS A 83 11.03 -26.74 19.06
N HIS A 84 10.45 -27.20 20.17
CA HIS A 84 11.14 -27.73 21.35
C HIS A 84 10.86 -29.23 21.52
N PHE A 85 11.88 -30.07 21.44
CA PHE A 85 11.73 -31.53 21.43
C PHE A 85 11.31 -32.04 22.81
N PRO A 86 10.39 -33.03 22.93
CA PRO A 86 9.72 -33.79 21.86
C PRO A 86 8.40 -33.19 21.31
N GLY A 87 8.08 -31.93 21.64
CA GLY A 87 6.91 -31.20 21.14
C GLY A 87 6.14 -30.49 22.26
N HIS A 88 6.18 -29.16 22.28
CA HIS A 88 5.61 -28.31 23.34
C HIS A 88 4.24 -27.70 22.98
N GLY A 89 3.71 -28.00 21.79
CA GLY A 89 2.61 -27.27 21.16
C GLY A 89 1.24 -27.33 21.84
N ASP A 90 0.99 -28.28 22.74
CA ASP A 90 -0.35 -28.49 23.35
C ASP A 90 -0.43 -28.21 24.87
N THR A 91 0.63 -27.71 25.50
CA THR A 91 0.64 -27.49 26.96
C THR A 91 -0.19 -26.26 27.36
N ASP A 92 -1.03 -26.39 28.38
CA ASP A 92 -1.84 -25.30 28.97
C ASP A 92 -1.14 -24.56 30.13
N SER A 93 -0.03 -25.10 30.64
CA SER A 93 0.77 -24.51 31.73
C SER A 93 2.07 -23.86 31.23
N ASP A 94 2.46 -22.75 31.87
CA ASP A 94 3.73 -22.04 31.62
C ASP A 94 4.93 -22.81 32.20
N SER A 95 5.84 -23.25 31.33
CA SER A 95 7.08 -23.96 31.69
C SER A 95 8.01 -23.19 32.61
N HIS A 96 7.90 -21.86 32.66
CA HIS A 96 8.71 -21.02 33.55
C HIS A 96 8.25 -21.08 35.00
N LYS A 97 7.05 -21.64 35.28
CA LYS A 97 6.44 -21.69 36.62
C LYS A 97 6.24 -23.11 37.13
N THR A 98 5.95 -24.05 36.25
CA THR A 98 5.69 -25.46 36.55
C THR A 98 6.14 -26.34 35.39
N LEU A 99 6.53 -27.60 35.64
CA LEU A 99 6.87 -28.55 34.57
C LEU A 99 5.62 -28.86 33.72
N PRO A 100 5.54 -28.44 32.44
CA PRO A 100 4.37 -28.71 31.62
C PRO A 100 4.29 -30.19 31.27
N THR A 101 3.06 -30.72 31.26
CA THR A 101 2.83 -32.13 30.98
C THR A 101 2.19 -32.32 29.61
N ILE A 102 2.72 -33.26 28.82
CA ILE A 102 2.14 -33.76 27.58
C ILE A 102 1.52 -35.14 27.87
N ASN A 103 0.19 -35.22 27.89
CA ASN A 103 -0.57 -36.42 28.26
C ASN A 103 -1.05 -37.26 27.06
N PHE A 104 -0.40 -37.12 25.91
CA PHE A 104 -0.73 -37.91 24.72
C PHE A 104 -0.12 -39.31 24.78
N ASP A 105 -0.73 -40.26 24.06
CA ASP A 105 -0.13 -41.58 23.87
C ASP A 105 1.11 -41.53 22.94
N GLU A 106 1.98 -42.54 23.05
CA GLU A 106 3.23 -42.62 22.26
C GLU A 106 2.95 -42.57 20.74
N LYS A 107 1.85 -43.17 20.27
CA LYS A 107 1.52 -43.22 18.85
C LYS A 107 1.16 -41.85 18.29
N ARG A 108 0.45 -41.03 19.06
CA ARG A 108 0.17 -39.63 18.73
C ARG A 108 1.47 -38.85 18.67
N ILE A 109 2.27 -38.91 19.74
CA ILE A 109 3.57 -38.22 19.82
C ILE A 109 4.45 -38.56 18.63
N ASP A 110 4.53 -39.85 18.27
CA ASP A 110 5.32 -40.32 17.13
C ASP A 110 4.81 -39.79 15.77
N SER A 111 3.49 -39.73 15.58
CA SER A 111 2.86 -39.42 14.29
C SER A 111 2.56 -37.94 14.05
N VAL A 112 2.57 -37.13 15.11
CA VAL A 112 2.28 -35.69 15.06
C VAL A 112 3.44 -34.89 15.61
N GLU A 113 3.69 -34.91 16.91
CA GLU A 113 4.67 -34.02 17.55
C GLU A 113 6.13 -34.29 17.10
N LEU A 114 6.51 -35.56 16.89
CA LEU A 114 7.82 -35.96 16.39
C LEU A 114 7.98 -35.90 14.86
N TYR A 115 6.88 -35.68 14.13
CA TYR A 115 6.89 -35.74 12.67
C TYR A 115 7.74 -34.63 12.02
N PRO A 116 7.67 -33.35 12.45
CA PRO A 116 8.57 -32.32 11.95
C PRO A 116 10.05 -32.70 12.15
N TYR A 117 10.42 -33.21 13.34
CA TYR A 117 11.79 -33.63 13.63
C TYR A 117 12.29 -34.74 12.71
N LYS A 118 11.47 -35.79 12.48
CA LYS A 118 11.79 -36.88 11.53
C LYS A 118 12.15 -36.36 10.15
N THR A 119 11.43 -35.35 9.68
CA THR A 119 11.64 -34.76 8.35
C THR A 119 12.88 -33.88 8.33
N LEU A 120 12.99 -32.95 9.28
CA LEU A 120 14.13 -32.01 9.36
C LEU A 120 15.46 -32.75 9.56
N ILE A 121 15.50 -33.82 10.37
CA ILE A 121 16.71 -34.65 10.58
C ILE A 121 17.18 -35.26 9.26
N LYS A 122 16.26 -35.83 8.46
CA LYS A 122 16.59 -36.40 7.14
C LYS A 122 17.14 -35.35 6.17
N GLU A 123 16.69 -34.11 6.30
CA GLU A 123 17.09 -32.96 5.48
C GLU A 123 18.31 -32.20 6.05
N GLY A 124 19.02 -32.77 7.03
CA GLY A 124 20.29 -32.23 7.52
C GLY A 124 20.16 -31.15 8.59
N LEU A 125 19.19 -31.28 9.49
CA LEU A 125 19.06 -30.44 10.69
C LEU A 125 20.37 -30.43 11.51
N SER A 126 20.89 -29.24 11.80
CA SER A 126 22.18 -29.09 12.49
C SER A 126 22.10 -29.25 14.01
N SER A 127 20.99 -28.91 14.64
CA SER A 127 20.81 -29.01 16.09
C SER A 127 19.34 -29.17 16.51
N VAL A 128 19.11 -29.67 17.73
CA VAL A 128 17.79 -29.78 18.38
C VAL A 128 17.90 -29.21 19.80
N MET A 129 16.89 -28.46 20.23
CA MET A 129 16.71 -28.05 21.63
C MET A 129 15.64 -28.91 22.28
N VAL A 130 15.98 -29.49 23.43
CA VAL A 130 15.12 -30.36 24.22
C VAL A 130 14.47 -29.54 25.33
N ALA A 131 13.14 -29.50 25.32
CA ALA A 131 12.34 -28.81 26.31
C ALA A 131 12.42 -29.51 27.68
N HIS A 132 11.92 -28.80 28.68
CA HIS A 132 11.66 -29.33 30.01
C HIS A 132 10.18 -29.71 30.13
N LEU A 133 9.82 -30.91 29.67
CA LEU A 133 8.44 -31.40 29.66
C LEU A 133 8.33 -32.71 30.44
N ASN A 134 7.23 -32.87 31.17
CA ASN A 134 6.79 -34.17 31.69
C ASN A 134 6.05 -34.90 30.58
N VAL A 135 6.54 -36.07 30.15
CA VAL A 135 5.93 -36.83 29.03
C VAL A 135 5.76 -38.30 29.44
N PRO A 136 4.72 -38.63 30.23
CA PRO A 136 4.56 -39.96 30.84
C PRO A 136 4.48 -41.12 29.84
N ALA A 137 4.11 -40.85 28.59
CA ALA A 137 4.06 -41.86 27.53
C ALA A 137 5.44 -42.24 26.97
N LEU A 138 6.47 -41.43 27.22
CA LEU A 138 7.86 -41.68 26.77
C LEU A 138 8.84 -41.88 27.93
N GLU A 139 8.48 -41.42 29.14
CA GLU A 139 9.29 -41.51 30.35
C GLU A 139 8.45 -42.09 31.49
N GLU A 140 8.89 -43.22 32.03
CA GLU A 140 8.18 -43.95 33.10
C GLU A 140 8.33 -43.24 34.45
N GLN A 141 9.42 -42.50 34.65
CA GLN A 141 9.61 -41.72 35.87
C GLN A 141 8.66 -40.52 35.90
N LEU A 142 7.73 -40.53 36.86
CA LEU A 142 6.77 -39.46 37.07
C LEU A 142 7.46 -38.11 37.32
N ASP A 143 6.92 -37.06 36.70
CA ASP A 143 7.39 -35.68 36.80
C ASP A 143 8.88 -35.51 36.43
N TYR A 144 9.39 -36.40 35.58
CA TYR A 144 10.78 -36.36 35.13
C TYR A 144 10.92 -35.56 33.82
N PRO A 145 11.73 -34.48 33.82
CA PRO A 145 11.85 -33.61 32.65
C PRO A 145 12.50 -34.31 31.44
N SER A 146 11.93 -34.09 30.26
CA SER A 146 12.39 -34.67 28.99
C SER A 146 13.86 -34.37 28.65
N SER A 147 14.38 -33.22 29.08
CA SER A 147 15.79 -32.84 28.93
C SER A 147 16.76 -33.66 29.79
N LEU A 148 16.26 -34.41 30.77
CA LEU A 148 17.03 -35.26 31.68
C LEU A 148 16.77 -36.75 31.44
N SER A 149 15.77 -37.08 30.62
CA SER A 149 15.41 -38.46 30.28
C SER A 149 16.38 -39.06 29.25
N LYS A 150 17.08 -40.13 29.66
CA LYS A 150 17.88 -40.95 28.75
C LYS A 150 17.02 -41.57 27.66
N THR A 151 15.81 -42.04 28.01
CA THR A 151 14.87 -42.64 27.06
C THR A 151 14.51 -41.67 25.95
N ILE A 152 14.16 -40.43 26.28
CA ILE A 152 13.76 -39.42 25.30
C ILE A 152 14.96 -38.92 24.47
N ILE A 153 16.12 -38.68 25.09
CA ILE A 153 17.27 -38.07 24.40
C ILE A 153 18.13 -39.10 23.67
N THR A 154 18.53 -40.17 24.35
CA THR A 154 19.41 -41.18 23.76
C THR A 154 18.60 -42.18 22.94
N ASP A 155 17.66 -42.87 23.56
CA ASP A 155 17.02 -44.01 22.90
C ASP A 155 16.08 -43.55 21.77
N ILE A 156 15.35 -42.43 21.96
CA ILE A 156 14.47 -41.87 20.92
C ILE A 156 15.22 -40.92 19.98
N LEU A 157 15.73 -39.78 20.45
CA LEU A 157 16.26 -38.75 19.54
C LEU A 157 17.55 -39.21 18.82
N LYS A 158 18.52 -39.80 19.53
CA LYS A 158 19.78 -40.23 18.91
C LYS A 158 19.64 -41.55 18.17
N GLU A 159 19.08 -42.57 18.81
CA GLU A 159 19.08 -43.93 18.27
C GLU A 159 17.90 -44.16 17.31
N LYS A 160 16.64 -44.04 17.79
CA LYS A 160 15.44 -44.29 16.96
C LYS A 160 15.29 -43.29 15.81
N LEU A 161 15.52 -42.01 16.03
CA LEU A 161 15.43 -40.96 15.00
C LEU A 161 16.75 -40.74 14.24
N GLY A 162 17.85 -41.32 14.70
CA GLY A 162 19.15 -41.25 14.02
C GLY A 162 19.83 -39.88 14.06
N PHE A 163 19.49 -39.02 15.01
CA PHE A 163 19.99 -37.64 15.04
C PHE A 163 21.49 -37.54 15.35
N GLN A 164 22.26 -36.93 14.44
CA GLN A 164 23.72 -36.76 14.56
C GLN A 164 24.15 -35.30 14.83
N GLY A 165 23.22 -34.35 14.82
CA GLY A 165 23.49 -32.93 15.10
C GLY A 165 23.63 -32.62 16.59
N LEU A 166 23.87 -31.37 16.97
CA LEU A 166 24.04 -30.98 18.38
C LEU A 166 22.72 -31.00 19.16
N ILE A 167 22.74 -31.56 20.37
CA ILE A 167 21.60 -31.57 21.29
C ILE A 167 21.84 -30.54 22.40
N TYR A 168 20.94 -29.57 22.48
CA TYR A 168 20.92 -28.54 23.51
C TYR A 168 19.82 -28.81 24.51
N THR A 169 20.06 -28.55 25.78
CA THR A 169 18.97 -28.35 26.75
C THR A 169 18.31 -27.00 26.50
N ASP A 170 17.07 -26.84 26.95
CA ASP A 170 16.55 -25.52 27.31
C ASP A 170 17.28 -24.98 28.57
N ALA A 171 16.97 -23.77 29.01
CA ALA A 171 17.67 -23.12 30.11
C ALA A 171 17.57 -23.90 31.44
N LEU A 172 18.70 -24.41 31.93
CA LEU A 172 18.76 -25.27 33.13
C LEU A 172 18.45 -24.52 34.43
N GLU A 173 18.62 -23.20 34.48
CA GLU A 173 18.22 -22.38 35.63
C GLU A 173 16.69 -22.24 35.80
N MET A 174 15.87 -22.77 34.87
CA MET A 174 14.42 -22.68 34.96
C MET A 174 13.86 -23.45 36.17
N LYS A 175 13.01 -22.77 36.95
CA LYS A 175 12.40 -23.30 38.18
C LYS A 175 11.59 -24.59 38.00
N GLY A 176 11.08 -24.87 36.79
CA GLY A 176 10.33 -26.09 36.48
C GLY A 176 11.15 -27.38 36.52
N VAL A 177 12.49 -27.29 36.52
CA VAL A 177 13.43 -28.44 36.51
C VAL A 177 14.30 -28.47 37.76
N ALA A 178 14.33 -27.37 38.51
CA ALA A 178 15.23 -27.14 39.65
C ALA A 178 14.89 -27.94 40.92
N ASN A 179 14.16 -29.06 40.83
CA ASN A 179 13.92 -29.97 41.95
C ASN A 179 15.16 -30.85 42.30
N PHE A 180 16.34 -30.51 41.75
CA PHE A 180 17.61 -31.08 42.17
C PHE A 180 18.18 -30.29 43.35
N ASN A 181 18.61 -31.00 44.38
CA ASN A 181 18.93 -30.39 45.68
C ASN A 181 20.21 -29.53 45.68
N GLU A 182 21.09 -29.67 44.69
CA GLU A 182 22.34 -28.90 44.60
C GLU A 182 22.70 -28.49 43.15
N PRO A 183 23.28 -27.29 42.96
CA PRO A 183 23.81 -26.86 41.67
C PRO A 183 24.79 -27.89 41.07
N GLY A 184 24.72 -28.07 39.75
CA GLY A 184 25.55 -29.03 39.00
C GLY A 184 24.98 -30.44 38.90
N ASP A 185 24.01 -30.86 39.74
CA ASP A 185 23.39 -32.18 39.62
C ASP A 185 22.51 -32.28 38.38
N ILE A 186 21.76 -31.21 38.11
CA ILE A 186 20.93 -31.08 36.91
C ILE A 186 21.80 -31.12 35.64
N ASP A 187 22.96 -30.47 35.66
CA ASP A 187 23.93 -30.46 34.55
C ASP A 187 24.48 -31.86 34.29
N LEU A 188 24.88 -32.57 35.35
CA LEU A 188 25.36 -33.94 35.26
C LEU A 188 24.26 -34.86 34.74
N ALA A 189 23.03 -34.76 35.25
CA ALA A 189 21.89 -35.54 34.79
C ALA A 189 21.59 -35.29 33.30
N ALA A 190 21.54 -34.03 32.88
CA ALA A 190 21.34 -33.65 31.48
C ALA A 190 22.45 -34.20 30.57
N PHE A 191 23.70 -34.14 31.01
CA PHE A 191 24.82 -34.71 30.27
C PHE A 191 24.72 -36.23 30.15
N LEU A 192 24.40 -36.92 31.25
CA LEU A 192 24.22 -38.38 31.26
C LEU A 192 23.04 -38.83 30.38
N ALA A 193 21.97 -38.03 30.32
CA ALA A 193 20.81 -38.29 29.46
C ALA A 193 21.15 -38.29 27.96
N GLY A 194 22.17 -37.52 27.56
CA GLY A 194 22.68 -37.51 26.18
C GLY A 194 22.83 -36.13 25.54
N ASN A 195 22.56 -35.05 26.28
CA ASN A 195 22.76 -33.68 25.78
C ASN A 195 24.24 -33.41 25.49
N ASP A 196 24.51 -32.52 24.52
CA ASP A 196 25.86 -32.10 24.15
C ASP A 196 26.21 -30.73 24.75
N VAL A 197 25.25 -29.80 24.76
CA VAL A 197 25.44 -28.43 25.26
C VAL A 197 24.39 -28.12 26.32
N LEU A 198 24.86 -27.77 27.51
CA LEU A 198 24.04 -27.44 28.68
C LEU A 198 23.81 -25.92 28.70
N LEU A 199 22.60 -25.50 28.36
CA LEU A 199 22.27 -24.08 28.18
C LEU A 199 21.90 -23.45 29.52
N MET A 200 22.50 -22.28 29.82
CA MET A 200 22.20 -21.47 31.02
C MET A 200 22.22 -22.29 32.32
N SER A 201 23.35 -22.94 32.59
CA SER A 201 23.66 -23.57 33.87
C SER A 201 23.69 -22.54 35.00
N GLU A 202 23.07 -22.86 36.15
CA GLU A 202 22.98 -21.96 37.31
C GLU A 202 24.36 -21.58 37.89
N ASP A 203 25.29 -22.55 37.95
CA ASP A 203 26.65 -22.37 38.48
C ASP A 203 27.65 -23.18 37.66
N VAL A 204 28.16 -22.57 36.58
CA VAL A 204 29.10 -23.20 35.64
C VAL A 204 30.34 -23.78 36.33
N PRO A 205 31.03 -23.08 37.26
CA PRO A 205 32.14 -23.67 38.02
C PRO A 205 31.78 -24.93 38.81
N LYS A 206 30.63 -24.97 39.50
CA LYS A 206 30.19 -26.17 40.23
C LYS A 206 29.79 -27.30 39.30
N ALA A 207 29.06 -27.00 38.23
CA ALA A 207 28.69 -27.99 37.21
C ALA A 207 29.95 -28.64 36.59
N SER A 208 30.96 -27.83 36.27
CA SER A 208 32.26 -28.32 35.79
C SER A 208 32.94 -29.26 36.79
N THR A 209 32.99 -28.87 38.08
CA THR A 209 33.55 -29.72 39.15
C THR A 209 32.80 -31.05 39.24
N LYS A 210 31.47 -31.05 39.26
CA LYS A 210 30.66 -32.28 39.31
C LYS A 210 30.88 -33.20 38.10
N LEU A 211 30.97 -32.63 36.89
CA LEU A 211 31.29 -33.40 35.67
C LEU A 211 32.70 -34.02 35.73
N ILE A 212 33.70 -33.28 36.23
CA ILE A 212 35.08 -33.77 36.41
C ILE A 212 35.10 -34.92 37.43
N GLU A 213 34.41 -34.77 38.56
CA GLU A 213 34.29 -35.81 39.58
C GLU A 213 33.60 -37.07 39.02
N ALA A 214 32.49 -36.90 38.29
CA ALA A 214 31.78 -38.00 37.64
C ALA A 214 32.66 -38.73 36.60
N TYR A 215 33.49 -38.01 35.85
CA TYR A 215 34.47 -38.59 34.94
C TYR A 215 35.56 -39.38 35.67
N ASN A 216 36.17 -38.78 36.70
CA ASN A 216 37.22 -39.42 37.49
C ASN A 216 36.72 -40.68 38.23
N ASN A 217 35.44 -40.68 38.63
CA ASN A 217 34.77 -41.82 39.27
C ASN A 217 34.21 -42.84 38.27
N HIS A 218 34.51 -42.71 36.97
CA HIS A 218 34.04 -43.58 35.89
C HIS A 218 32.51 -43.64 35.69
N VAL A 219 31.76 -42.67 36.23
CA VAL A 219 30.33 -42.48 35.93
C VAL A 219 30.16 -41.95 34.50
N ILE A 220 31.04 -41.04 34.07
CA ILE A 220 31.18 -40.62 32.67
C ILE A 220 32.35 -41.38 32.05
N THR A 221 32.11 -42.09 30.95
CA THR A 221 33.18 -42.73 30.18
C THR A 221 33.89 -41.74 29.27
N GLU A 222 35.17 -42.01 28.97
CA GLU A 222 35.94 -41.22 27.98
C GLU A 222 35.26 -41.18 26.61
N GLU A 223 34.66 -42.28 26.19
CA GLU A 223 33.90 -42.35 24.94
C GLU A 223 32.68 -41.40 24.95
N ARG A 224 31.90 -41.39 26.03
CA ARG A 224 30.73 -40.52 26.18
C ARG A 224 31.13 -39.05 26.16
N LEU A 225 32.22 -38.68 26.85
CA LEU A 225 32.75 -37.31 26.86
C LEU A 225 33.27 -36.91 25.48
N ALA A 226 34.14 -37.73 24.89
CA ALA A 226 34.73 -37.48 23.59
C ALA A 226 33.66 -37.36 22.48
N TYR A 227 32.54 -38.09 22.58
CA TYR A 227 31.44 -38.01 21.63
C TYR A 227 30.86 -36.58 21.54
N SER A 228 30.45 -35.98 22.66
CA SER A 228 29.89 -34.62 22.66
C SER A 228 30.94 -33.57 22.30
N VAL A 229 32.16 -33.69 22.81
CA VAL A 229 33.26 -32.76 22.49
C VAL A 229 33.55 -32.77 20.99
N LYS A 230 33.64 -33.94 20.35
CA LYS A 230 33.85 -34.05 18.90
C LYS A 230 32.70 -33.42 18.11
N LYS A 231 31.44 -33.62 18.52
CA LYS A 231 30.29 -32.95 17.87
C LYS A 231 30.38 -31.43 17.96
N ILE A 232 30.73 -30.89 19.12
CA ILE A 232 30.90 -29.44 19.31
C ILE A 232 32.04 -28.90 18.44
N LEU A 233 33.18 -29.59 18.40
CA LEU A 233 34.31 -29.19 17.56
C LEU A 233 33.98 -29.31 16.07
N MET A 234 33.27 -30.35 15.65
CA MET A 234 32.79 -30.53 14.27
C MET A 234 31.82 -29.42 13.88
N ALA A 235 30.91 -29.04 14.77
CA ALA A 235 29.99 -27.92 14.54
C ALA A 235 30.77 -26.61 14.34
N LYS A 236 31.75 -26.31 15.22
CA LYS A 236 32.64 -25.13 15.09
C LYS A 236 33.44 -25.14 13.78
N TYR A 237 33.94 -26.32 13.37
CA TYR A 237 34.64 -26.48 12.09
C TYR A 237 33.71 -26.24 10.90
N LYS A 238 32.50 -26.81 10.92
CA LYS A 238 31.48 -26.68 9.85
C LYS A 238 31.11 -25.22 9.57
N ILE A 239 31.05 -24.38 10.60
CA ILE A 239 30.75 -22.94 10.47
C ILE A 239 32.01 -22.07 10.27
N GLY A 240 33.19 -22.66 10.10
CA GLY A 240 34.42 -21.96 9.76
C GLY A 240 35.20 -21.35 10.92
N LEU A 241 34.87 -21.65 12.18
CA LEU A 241 35.56 -21.07 13.35
C LEU A 241 36.99 -21.60 13.56
N SER A 242 37.42 -22.61 12.79
CA SER A 242 38.82 -23.03 12.74
C SER A 242 39.73 -22.01 12.03
N ASP A 243 39.16 -21.13 11.20
CA ASP A 243 39.82 -19.97 10.58
C ASP A 243 39.06 -18.69 10.98
N TYR A 244 39.02 -18.41 12.28
CA TYR A 244 38.23 -17.30 12.82
C TYR A 244 38.67 -15.95 12.23
N LYS A 245 37.67 -15.20 11.73
CA LYS A 245 37.83 -13.82 11.27
C LYS A 245 36.81 -12.94 12.01
N PRO A 246 37.25 -11.88 12.71
CA PRO A 246 36.33 -10.91 13.29
C PRO A 246 35.42 -10.30 12.22
N ILE A 247 34.17 -9.98 12.59
CA ILE A 247 33.26 -9.26 11.69
C ILE A 247 33.74 -7.83 11.44
N SER A 248 33.46 -7.30 10.25
CA SER A 248 33.65 -5.87 9.96
C SER A 248 32.52 -5.06 10.58
N LEU A 249 32.84 -4.01 11.34
CA LEU A 249 31.80 -3.13 11.91
C LEU A 249 31.33 -2.03 10.95
N ASN A 250 32.04 -1.83 9.83
CA ASN A 250 31.69 -0.82 8.83
C ASN A 250 30.30 -1.10 8.26
N ASN A 251 29.42 -0.09 8.24
CA ASN A 251 28.05 -0.16 7.73
C ASN A 251 27.14 -1.24 8.36
N LEU A 252 27.52 -1.83 9.50
CA LEU A 252 26.76 -2.92 10.14
C LEU A 252 25.27 -2.59 10.33
N GLY A 253 24.95 -1.37 10.78
CA GLY A 253 23.55 -0.96 10.98
C GLY A 253 22.75 -0.95 9.67
N HIS A 254 23.33 -0.45 8.58
CA HIS A 254 22.68 -0.43 7.27
C HIS A 254 22.52 -1.85 6.70
N ASP A 255 23.56 -2.69 6.81
CA ASP A 255 23.56 -4.06 6.31
C ASP A 255 22.54 -4.98 7.04
N LEU A 256 22.04 -4.56 8.20
CA LEU A 256 21.03 -5.27 8.99
C LEU A 256 19.61 -4.70 8.84
N ASN A 257 19.46 -3.57 8.14
CA ASN A 257 18.19 -2.90 7.89
C ASN A 257 18.10 -2.60 6.39
N ARG A 258 18.20 -3.67 5.58
CA ARG A 258 18.27 -3.54 4.12
C ARG A 258 16.86 -3.41 3.56
N VAL A 259 16.74 -2.67 2.46
CA VAL A 259 15.44 -2.44 1.83
C VAL A 259 14.84 -3.72 1.24
N GLU A 260 15.66 -4.72 0.91
CA GLU A 260 15.22 -6.04 0.47
C GLU A 260 14.50 -6.82 1.58
N ASP A 261 14.80 -6.54 2.85
CA ASP A 261 14.13 -7.15 3.99
C ASP A 261 12.73 -6.52 4.18
N ASP A 262 12.62 -5.21 3.99
CA ASP A 262 11.33 -4.50 3.96
C ASP A 262 10.46 -4.95 2.77
N ALA A 263 11.07 -5.13 1.59
CA ALA A 263 10.41 -5.64 0.39
C ALA A 263 9.84 -7.05 0.62
N LEU A 264 10.63 -7.95 1.23
CA LEU A 264 10.16 -9.28 1.59
C LEU A 264 9.04 -9.19 2.64
N ASN A 265 9.15 -8.32 3.63
CA ASN A 265 8.11 -8.18 4.66
C ASN A 265 6.76 -7.73 4.09
N GLU A 266 6.75 -6.78 3.14
CA GLU A 266 5.53 -6.42 2.40
C GLU A 266 4.94 -7.63 1.65
N GLU A 267 5.78 -8.38 0.94
CA GLU A 267 5.35 -9.56 0.19
C GLU A 267 4.78 -10.66 1.10
N LEU A 268 5.38 -10.88 2.27
CA LEU A 268 4.90 -11.86 3.23
C LEU A 268 3.49 -11.50 3.72
N PHE A 269 3.22 -10.24 4.05
CA PHE A 269 1.88 -9.82 4.46
C PHE A 269 0.87 -9.86 3.29
N GLU A 270 1.27 -9.48 2.08
CA GLU A 270 0.43 -9.63 0.86
C GLU A 270 -0.02 -11.08 0.63
N ASN A 271 0.81 -12.07 1.01
CA ASN A 271 0.49 -13.49 0.86
C ASN A 271 -0.11 -14.15 2.12
N ALA A 272 -0.05 -13.48 3.29
CA ALA A 272 -0.53 -14.02 4.56
C ALA A 272 -1.95 -13.58 4.91
N ILE A 273 -2.34 -12.33 4.60
CA ILE A 273 -3.67 -11.80 4.96
C ILE A 273 -4.76 -12.71 4.38
N THR A 274 -5.68 -13.12 5.25
CA THR A 274 -6.63 -14.20 4.97
C THR A 274 -8.06 -13.70 5.05
N VAL A 275 -8.81 -13.86 3.97
CA VAL A 275 -10.26 -13.62 3.98
C VAL A 275 -10.95 -14.93 4.35
N VAL A 276 -11.52 -15.02 5.55
CA VAL A 276 -12.14 -16.26 6.05
C VAL A 276 -13.64 -16.32 5.73
N ARG A 277 -14.24 -15.17 5.46
CA ARG A 277 -15.66 -15.01 5.10
C ARG A 277 -15.83 -13.85 4.12
N ASN A 278 -16.65 -14.06 3.09
CA ASN A 278 -17.03 -13.04 2.11
C ASN A 278 -18.41 -13.36 1.50
N GLN A 279 -19.47 -13.09 2.23
CA GLN A 279 -20.84 -13.26 1.73
C GLN A 279 -21.18 -12.21 0.69
N ASN A 280 -22.03 -12.59 -0.28
CA ASN A 280 -22.50 -11.72 -1.36
C ASN A 280 -21.38 -11.07 -2.20
N ASN A 281 -20.15 -11.58 -2.11
CA ASN A 281 -18.94 -11.03 -2.75
C ASN A 281 -18.74 -9.53 -2.45
N VAL A 282 -18.91 -9.13 -1.19
CA VAL A 282 -18.69 -7.74 -0.74
C VAL A 282 -17.22 -7.32 -0.91
N LEU A 283 -16.28 -8.24 -0.69
CA LEU A 283 -14.87 -8.02 -0.98
C LEU A 283 -14.44 -8.61 -2.34
N PRO A 284 -13.55 -7.93 -3.08
CA PRO A 284 -13.17 -6.54 -2.86
C PRO A 284 -14.32 -5.56 -3.09
N ILE A 285 -14.32 -4.41 -2.42
CA ILE A 285 -15.40 -3.41 -2.54
C ILE A 285 -15.46 -2.88 -3.97
N ARG A 286 -16.63 -3.05 -4.61
CA ARG A 286 -16.96 -2.56 -5.96
C ARG A 286 -18.05 -1.48 -5.92
N GLY A 287 -18.17 -0.74 -7.03
CA GLY A 287 -19.26 0.22 -7.24
C GLY A 287 -19.25 1.36 -6.21
N LEU A 288 -18.10 2.02 -6.05
CA LEU A 288 -17.85 3.04 -5.03
C LEU A 288 -18.86 4.19 -5.05
N ASP A 289 -19.46 4.46 -6.21
CA ASP A 289 -20.54 5.43 -6.41
C ASP A 289 -21.84 5.11 -5.64
N THR A 290 -22.01 3.85 -5.23
CA THR A 290 -23.16 3.38 -4.43
C THR A 290 -22.81 3.13 -2.96
N LYS A 291 -21.56 3.35 -2.55
CA LYS A 291 -21.08 3.03 -1.21
C LYS A 291 -20.95 4.29 -0.36
N THR A 292 -21.50 4.22 0.85
CA THR A 292 -21.21 5.17 1.92
C THR A 292 -20.49 4.40 3.02
N VAL A 293 -19.19 4.67 3.18
CA VAL A 293 -18.29 3.85 4.01
C VAL A 293 -17.92 4.57 5.30
N ALA A 294 -18.18 3.92 6.43
CA ALA A 294 -17.67 4.33 7.74
C ALA A 294 -16.55 3.40 8.21
N TYR A 295 -15.67 3.93 9.04
CA TYR A 295 -14.66 3.18 9.77
C TYR A 295 -14.91 3.29 11.27
N VAL A 296 -14.96 2.14 11.96
CA VAL A 296 -15.05 2.04 13.41
C VAL A 296 -13.81 1.29 13.91
N SER A 297 -13.10 1.90 14.85
CA SER A 297 -11.92 1.29 15.48
C SER A 297 -12.34 0.64 16.80
N LEU A 298 -12.03 -0.64 16.96
CA LEU A 298 -12.14 -1.39 18.21
C LEU A 298 -10.74 -1.86 18.65
N GLY A 299 -10.61 -2.32 19.89
CA GLY A 299 -9.34 -2.69 20.50
C GLY A 299 -8.64 -1.54 21.22
N ASP A 300 -7.42 -1.80 21.69
CA ASP A 300 -6.63 -0.91 22.56
C ASP A 300 -5.32 -0.45 21.92
N ASP A 301 -5.16 -0.61 20.61
CA ASP A 301 -3.98 -0.19 19.85
C ASP A 301 -4.34 0.68 18.63
N ASP A 302 -3.34 1.32 18.02
CA ASP A 302 -3.55 2.30 16.95
C ASP A 302 -3.97 1.66 15.62
N GLY A 303 -5.10 2.13 15.09
CA GLY A 303 -5.62 1.82 13.75
C GLY A 303 -5.54 3.00 12.77
N SER A 304 -4.80 4.06 13.10
CA SER A 304 -4.75 5.28 12.28
C SER A 304 -4.15 5.06 10.89
N ILE A 305 -3.21 4.12 10.77
CA ILE A 305 -2.58 3.76 9.49
C ILE A 305 -3.61 3.09 8.58
N PHE A 306 -4.34 2.10 9.09
CA PHE A 306 -5.41 1.44 8.35
C PHE A 306 -6.47 2.44 7.88
N TYR A 307 -6.93 3.32 8.77
CA TYR A 307 -7.90 4.36 8.41
C TYR A 307 -7.40 5.29 7.28
N LYS A 308 -6.17 5.80 7.38
CA LYS A 308 -5.57 6.65 6.35
C LYS A 308 -5.43 5.91 5.02
N GLU A 309 -5.10 4.61 5.06
CA GLU A 309 -4.97 3.79 3.86
C GLU A 309 -6.32 3.57 3.17
N LEU A 310 -7.40 3.31 3.93
CA LEU A 310 -8.76 3.19 3.38
C LEU A 310 -9.18 4.48 2.61
N GLN A 311 -8.78 5.65 3.11
CA GLN A 311 -9.11 6.95 2.51
C GLN A 311 -8.43 7.20 1.15
N LYS A 312 -7.37 6.45 0.82
CA LYS A 312 -6.73 6.55 -0.50
C LYS A 312 -7.65 6.06 -1.62
N TYR A 313 -8.60 5.18 -1.32
CA TYR A 313 -9.50 4.56 -2.30
C TYR A 313 -10.81 5.30 -2.46
N THR A 314 -11.49 5.61 -1.35
CA THR A 314 -12.74 6.36 -1.36
C THR A 314 -12.90 7.24 -0.13
N LYS A 315 -13.95 8.05 -0.08
CA LYS A 315 -14.30 8.79 1.13
C LYS A 315 -14.72 7.79 2.23
N VAL A 316 -13.91 7.73 3.28
CA VAL A 316 -14.20 6.94 4.49
C VAL A 316 -14.25 7.89 5.68
N ASN A 317 -15.33 7.80 6.45
CA ASN A 317 -15.54 8.61 7.65
C ASN A 317 -15.26 7.77 8.89
N LYS A 318 -14.29 8.18 9.71
CA LYS A 318 -14.12 7.61 11.05
C LYS A 318 -15.32 7.99 11.92
N VAL A 319 -15.94 7.02 12.57
CA VAL A 319 -17.07 7.22 13.47
C VAL A 319 -16.66 6.76 14.86
N GLU A 320 -16.77 7.68 15.82
CA GLU A 320 -16.50 7.47 17.23
C GLU A 320 -17.69 7.98 18.05
N ALA A 321 -17.93 7.35 19.20
CA ALA A 321 -19.03 7.69 20.10
C ALA A 321 -18.68 7.26 21.54
N GLU A 322 -19.28 7.92 22.52
CA GLU A 322 -19.06 7.59 23.94
C GLU A 322 -19.87 6.36 24.36
N ASN A 323 -21.02 6.15 23.70
CA ASN A 323 -21.94 5.05 23.96
C ASN A 323 -22.49 4.46 22.66
N LEU A 324 -23.14 3.30 22.79
CA LEU A 324 -23.61 2.51 21.66
C LEU A 324 -24.75 3.19 20.88
N ASP A 325 -25.72 3.80 21.56
CA ASP A 325 -26.88 4.42 20.89
C ASP A 325 -26.43 5.58 19.99
N GLU A 326 -25.49 6.39 20.47
CA GLU A 326 -24.87 7.45 19.68
C GLU A 326 -24.10 6.88 18.48
N LEU A 327 -23.35 5.78 18.67
CA LEU A 327 -22.61 5.13 17.60
C LEU A 327 -23.55 4.68 16.48
N LEU A 328 -24.61 3.96 16.83
CA LEU A 328 -25.59 3.44 15.89
C LEU A 328 -26.31 4.56 15.15
N ALA A 329 -26.69 5.64 15.86
CA ALA A 329 -27.31 6.81 15.24
C ALA A 329 -26.41 7.47 14.18
N LYS A 330 -25.10 7.62 14.47
CA LYS A 330 -24.13 8.15 13.50
C LYS A 330 -23.93 7.22 12.30
N LEU A 331 -24.06 5.90 12.51
CA LEU A 331 -23.86 4.87 11.49
C LEU A 331 -25.04 4.69 10.52
N GLN A 332 -26.24 5.20 10.83
CA GLN A 332 -27.44 5.03 9.98
C GLN A 332 -27.28 5.54 8.54
N GLN A 333 -26.43 6.54 8.31
CA GLN A 333 -26.18 7.11 6.99
C GLN A 333 -25.21 6.28 6.11
N TYR A 334 -24.57 5.27 6.68
CA TYR A 334 -23.57 4.45 6.01
C TYR A 334 -24.13 3.06 5.68
N ASN A 335 -23.97 2.62 4.43
CA ASN A 335 -24.40 1.27 4.04
C ASN A 335 -23.32 0.21 4.22
N THR A 336 -22.06 0.62 4.44
CA THR A 336 -20.92 -0.27 4.63
C THR A 336 -20.08 0.26 5.81
N VAL A 337 -19.79 -0.61 6.77
CA VAL A 337 -18.97 -0.28 7.94
C VAL A 337 -17.77 -1.21 7.97
N VAL A 338 -16.58 -0.63 7.86
CA VAL A 338 -15.32 -1.35 8.09
C VAL A 338 -15.00 -1.24 9.57
N VAL A 339 -14.91 -2.37 10.26
CA VAL A 339 -14.53 -2.44 11.67
C VAL A 339 -13.12 -2.99 11.76
N GLY A 340 -12.17 -2.18 12.23
CA GLY A 340 -10.81 -2.63 12.53
C GLY A 340 -10.68 -2.99 13.99
N PHE A 341 -10.25 -4.22 14.30
CA PHE A 341 -9.96 -4.65 15.67
C PHE A 341 -8.45 -4.71 15.89
N HIS A 342 -7.93 -3.77 16.68
CA HIS A 342 -6.50 -3.49 16.83
C HIS A 342 -5.98 -3.91 18.21
N LYS A 343 -5.00 -4.82 18.24
CA LYS A 343 -4.35 -5.28 19.48
C LYS A 343 -2.83 -5.19 19.33
N SER A 344 -2.14 -4.90 20.44
CA SER A 344 -0.68 -4.78 20.47
C SER A 344 0.03 -6.00 19.90
N ASN A 345 0.98 -5.75 19.00
CA ASN A 345 1.88 -6.75 18.44
C ASN A 345 3.35 -6.56 18.87
N ASP A 346 3.58 -5.88 20.00
CA ASP A 346 4.94 -5.65 20.55
C ASP A 346 5.66 -6.95 20.90
N SER A 347 4.90 -7.99 21.27
CA SER A 347 5.42 -9.31 21.59
C SER A 347 4.38 -10.39 21.29
N PRO A 348 4.79 -11.65 21.05
CA PRO A 348 3.85 -12.73 20.74
C PRO A 348 2.91 -13.11 21.90
N TRP A 349 3.18 -12.62 23.12
CA TRP A 349 2.43 -12.91 24.35
C TRP A 349 1.38 -11.86 24.71
N LYS A 350 1.28 -10.78 23.93
CA LYS A 350 0.24 -9.76 24.13
C LYS A 350 -1.15 -10.36 23.99
N ASP A 351 -2.08 -9.74 24.71
CA ASP A 351 -3.49 -10.12 24.68
C ASP A 351 -4.12 -9.79 23.32
N TYR A 352 -5.09 -10.59 22.94
CA TYR A 352 -5.71 -10.62 21.62
C TYR A 352 -7.24 -10.69 21.68
N LYS A 353 -7.80 -10.85 22.89
CA LYS A 353 -9.22 -11.11 23.08
C LYS A 353 -10.04 -9.84 22.89
N PHE A 354 -11.26 -10.04 22.43
CA PHE A 354 -12.29 -9.00 22.51
C PHE A 354 -12.77 -8.85 23.95
N THR A 355 -13.12 -7.63 24.33
CA THR A 355 -13.90 -7.37 25.54
C THR A 355 -15.40 -7.60 25.29
N GLU A 356 -16.17 -7.88 26.34
CA GLU A 356 -17.63 -8.03 26.24
C GLU A 356 -18.30 -6.78 25.65
N LYS A 357 -17.78 -5.59 25.98
CA LYS A 357 -18.25 -4.31 25.42
C LYS A 357 -18.04 -4.24 23.91
N GLU A 358 -16.85 -4.60 23.43
CA GLU A 358 -16.52 -4.57 22.00
C GLU A 358 -17.35 -5.58 21.22
N LEU A 359 -17.55 -6.78 21.76
CA LEU A 359 -18.44 -7.79 21.16
C LEU A 359 -19.87 -7.27 21.04
N ALA A 360 -20.41 -6.68 22.12
CA ALA A 360 -21.75 -6.09 22.10
C ALA A 360 -21.87 -5.01 21.02
N TRP A 361 -20.90 -4.10 20.93
CA TRP A 361 -20.90 -3.04 19.91
C TRP A 361 -20.82 -3.62 18.50
N LEU A 362 -19.90 -4.56 18.27
CA LEU A 362 -19.72 -5.22 16.98
C LEU A 362 -21.01 -5.90 16.49
N TYR A 363 -21.72 -6.63 17.36
CA TYR A 363 -22.97 -7.29 16.99
C TYR A 363 -24.11 -6.33 16.69
N GLU A 364 -24.22 -5.23 17.44
CA GLU A 364 -25.28 -4.25 17.22
C GLU A 364 -25.06 -3.44 15.93
N ILE A 365 -23.79 -3.13 15.59
CA ILE A 365 -23.44 -2.56 14.28
C ILE A 365 -23.82 -3.53 13.15
N ALA A 366 -23.47 -4.81 13.31
CA ALA A 366 -23.74 -5.86 12.31
C ALA A 366 -25.25 -6.08 12.06
N ARG A 367 -26.12 -5.75 13.02
CA ARG A 367 -27.59 -5.86 12.81
C ARG A 367 -28.14 -4.79 11.87
N THR A 368 -27.48 -3.64 11.74
CA THR A 368 -28.04 -2.47 11.03
C THR A 368 -27.26 -2.10 9.77
N ASN A 369 -26.05 -2.63 9.59
CA ASN A 369 -25.16 -2.24 8.50
C ASN A 369 -24.43 -3.46 7.91
N ASN A 370 -23.97 -3.36 6.66
CA ASN A 370 -23.04 -4.35 6.12
C ASN A 370 -21.67 -4.16 6.78
N VAL A 371 -21.17 -5.17 7.49
CA VAL A 371 -19.91 -5.14 8.25
C VAL A 371 -18.81 -5.93 7.55
N ILE A 372 -17.67 -5.25 7.38
CA ILE A 372 -16.38 -5.87 7.06
C ILE A 372 -15.54 -5.79 8.34
N LEU A 373 -15.35 -6.92 9.01
CA LEU A 373 -14.47 -7.02 10.18
C LEU A 373 -13.05 -7.34 9.74
N ASP A 374 -12.08 -6.54 10.16
CA ASP A 374 -10.65 -6.80 9.95
C ASP A 374 -9.93 -6.96 11.29
N VAL A 375 -9.30 -8.11 11.49
CA VAL A 375 -8.68 -8.52 12.75
C VAL A 375 -7.16 -8.34 12.67
N PHE A 376 -6.65 -7.28 13.30
CA PHE A 376 -5.23 -6.99 13.46
C PHE A 376 -4.65 -7.62 14.73
N ALA A 377 -5.02 -8.87 14.97
CA ALA A 377 -4.59 -9.69 16.09
C ALA A 377 -4.40 -11.13 15.61
N LYS A 378 -3.87 -12.01 16.46
CA LYS A 378 -3.75 -13.43 16.12
C LYS A 378 -5.14 -14.06 15.88
N PRO A 379 -5.27 -15.06 14.99
CA PRO A 379 -6.56 -15.62 14.56
C PRO A 379 -7.47 -16.08 15.71
N TYR A 380 -6.90 -16.43 16.86
CA TYR A 380 -7.66 -16.84 18.04
C TYR A 380 -8.61 -15.79 18.62
N ALA A 381 -8.49 -14.51 18.24
CA ALA A 381 -9.49 -13.50 18.59
C ALA A 381 -10.90 -13.88 18.08
N LEU A 382 -10.98 -14.67 17.00
CA LEU A 382 -12.24 -15.16 16.45
C LEU A 382 -12.92 -16.23 17.32
N LEU A 383 -12.24 -16.79 18.34
CA LEU A 383 -12.85 -17.71 19.30
C LEU A 383 -13.87 -17.00 20.21
N ASP A 384 -13.73 -15.69 20.40
CA ASP A 384 -14.64 -14.89 21.24
C ASP A 384 -15.96 -14.57 20.51
N LEU A 385 -16.06 -14.85 19.21
CA LEU A 385 -17.29 -14.64 18.44
C LEU A 385 -18.31 -15.75 18.73
N ASN A 386 -19.52 -15.36 19.13
CA ASN A 386 -20.66 -16.25 19.40
C ASN A 386 -21.48 -16.55 18.14
N THR A 387 -21.35 -15.73 17.10
CA THR A 387 -22.01 -15.90 15.80
C THR A 387 -21.25 -15.12 14.73
N ILE A 388 -21.44 -15.51 13.47
CA ILE A 388 -20.92 -14.78 12.29
C ILE A 388 -22.01 -14.43 11.28
N GLU A 389 -23.29 -14.67 11.59
CA GLU A 389 -24.39 -14.58 10.61
C GLU A 389 -24.49 -13.20 9.94
N ASN A 390 -24.27 -12.12 10.69
CA ASN A 390 -24.43 -10.74 10.23
C ASN A 390 -23.10 -10.06 9.86
N PHE A 391 -22.01 -10.81 9.69
CA PHE A 391 -20.78 -10.26 9.13
C PHE A 391 -20.71 -10.61 7.65
N GLU A 392 -20.79 -9.63 6.77
CA GLU A 392 -20.64 -9.85 5.33
C GLU A 392 -19.23 -10.30 5.00
N SER A 393 -18.21 -9.78 5.68
CA SER A 393 -16.83 -10.20 5.47
C SER A 393 -16.00 -10.18 6.75
N ILE A 394 -15.07 -11.12 6.84
CA ILE A 394 -14.08 -11.20 7.93
C ILE A 394 -12.70 -11.42 7.31
N VAL A 395 -11.78 -10.52 7.63
CA VAL A 395 -10.37 -10.52 7.24
C VAL A 395 -9.52 -10.74 8.48
N VAL A 396 -8.50 -11.58 8.37
CA VAL A 396 -7.50 -11.80 9.41
C VAL A 396 -6.16 -11.27 8.91
N SER A 397 -5.72 -10.19 9.53
CA SER A 397 -4.48 -9.47 9.22
C SER A 397 -3.32 -9.81 10.16
N TYR A 398 -3.56 -10.70 11.14
CA TYR A 398 -2.62 -11.36 12.06
C TYR A 398 -1.90 -10.46 13.08
N GLN A 399 -1.48 -9.27 12.67
CA GLN A 399 -0.65 -8.36 13.46
C GLN A 399 -1.06 -6.91 13.21
N ASN A 400 -0.92 -6.04 14.21
CA ASN A 400 -1.20 -4.61 14.08
C ASN A 400 -0.07 -3.77 13.48
N SER A 401 0.92 -4.41 12.84
CA SER A 401 2.03 -3.70 12.20
C SER A 401 1.57 -2.76 11.09
N LYS A 402 2.34 -1.70 10.84
CA LYS A 402 2.13 -0.76 9.72
C LYS A 402 1.83 -1.48 8.40
N VAL A 403 2.67 -2.46 8.03
CA VAL A 403 2.54 -3.20 6.77
C VAL A 403 1.22 -3.99 6.71
N ALA A 404 0.83 -4.65 7.80
CA ALA A 404 -0.44 -5.38 7.85
C ALA A 404 -1.65 -4.44 7.64
N GLN A 405 -1.66 -3.30 8.34
CA GLN A 405 -2.69 -2.27 8.20
C GLN A 405 -2.75 -1.72 6.77
N GLU A 406 -1.60 -1.39 6.17
CA GLU A 406 -1.54 -0.89 4.79
C GLU A 406 -2.04 -1.95 3.80
N LYS A 407 -1.50 -3.18 3.85
CA LYS A 407 -1.85 -4.23 2.87
C LYS A 407 -3.29 -4.70 3.02
N SER A 408 -3.86 -4.70 4.23
CA SER A 408 -5.26 -5.10 4.40
C SER A 408 -6.25 -4.11 3.79
N ALA A 409 -6.02 -2.80 3.93
CA ALA A 409 -6.84 -1.79 3.25
C ALA A 409 -6.76 -1.94 1.72
N GLN A 410 -5.56 -2.21 1.18
CA GLN A 410 -5.36 -2.48 -0.24
C GLN A 410 -6.12 -3.74 -0.70
N LEU A 411 -6.18 -4.78 0.12
CA LEU A 411 -6.94 -6.00 -0.16
C LEU A 411 -8.45 -5.73 -0.16
N ILE A 412 -8.97 -4.97 0.82
CA ILE A 412 -10.39 -4.63 0.93
C ILE A 412 -10.89 -3.93 -0.33
N PHE A 413 -10.08 -3.04 -0.91
CA PHE A 413 -10.40 -2.37 -2.18
C PHE A 413 -9.85 -3.10 -3.42
N GLY A 414 -9.23 -4.27 -3.27
CA GLY A 414 -8.81 -5.13 -4.38
C GLY A 414 -7.65 -4.56 -5.20
N ALA A 415 -6.82 -3.72 -4.59
CA ALA A 415 -5.53 -3.34 -5.16
C ALA A 415 -4.51 -4.51 -5.09
N ILE A 416 -4.64 -5.37 -4.07
CA ILE A 416 -3.94 -6.65 -3.99
C ILE A 416 -4.92 -7.83 -3.88
N ALA A 417 -4.44 -9.03 -4.19
CA ALA A 417 -5.22 -10.26 -4.12
C ALA A 417 -5.24 -10.83 -2.69
N ALA A 418 -6.30 -11.55 -2.33
CA ALA A 418 -6.32 -12.37 -1.12
C ALA A 418 -5.79 -13.77 -1.43
N LYS A 419 -4.77 -14.23 -0.69
CA LYS A 419 -4.09 -15.51 -0.92
C LYS A 419 -3.87 -16.34 0.35
N GLY A 420 -3.95 -15.71 1.52
CA GLY A 420 -3.69 -16.35 2.80
C GLY A 420 -4.73 -17.41 3.16
N HIS A 421 -4.30 -18.41 3.92
CA HIS A 421 -5.16 -19.45 4.49
C HIS A 421 -4.86 -19.59 5.98
N LEU A 422 -5.87 -19.88 6.79
CA LEU A 422 -5.67 -19.95 8.23
C LEU A 422 -4.67 -21.06 8.61
N PRO A 423 -3.63 -20.76 9.41
CA PRO A 423 -2.69 -21.77 9.92
C PRO A 423 -3.26 -22.57 11.11
N VAL A 424 -4.38 -22.12 11.66
CA VAL A 424 -5.02 -22.66 12.87
C VAL A 424 -6.54 -22.58 12.74
N SER A 425 -7.25 -23.44 13.46
CA SER A 425 -8.70 -23.33 13.61
C SER A 425 -9.02 -22.25 14.66
N CYS A 426 -10.04 -21.43 14.38
CA CYS A 426 -10.46 -20.35 15.27
C CYS A 426 -11.97 -20.07 15.13
N GLY A 427 -12.70 -20.36 16.20
CA GLY A 427 -14.16 -20.18 16.25
C GLY A 427 -14.87 -21.02 15.19
N PHE A 428 -15.50 -20.34 14.24
CA PHE A 428 -16.26 -20.96 13.15
C PHE A 428 -15.39 -21.43 11.97
N PHE A 429 -14.09 -21.13 11.99
CA PHE A 429 -13.19 -21.34 10.87
C PHE A 429 -12.17 -22.45 11.16
N LYS A 430 -11.88 -23.27 10.16
CA LYS A 430 -10.95 -24.41 10.28
C LYS A 430 -9.57 -24.04 9.75
N VAL A 431 -8.54 -24.71 10.23
CA VAL A 431 -7.20 -24.69 9.60
C VAL A 431 -7.30 -24.98 8.11
N GLY A 432 -6.51 -24.26 7.32
CA GLY A 432 -6.50 -24.31 5.86
C GLY A 432 -7.65 -23.54 5.20
N GLN A 433 -8.56 -22.91 5.94
CA GLN A 433 -9.62 -22.10 5.35
C GLN A 433 -9.10 -20.71 4.95
N GLY A 434 -9.40 -20.30 3.72
CA GLY A 434 -9.13 -18.96 3.18
C GLY A 434 -9.77 -18.82 1.80
N LEU A 435 -10.33 -17.65 1.50
CA LEU A 435 -10.92 -17.34 0.20
C LEU A 435 -9.89 -16.64 -0.67
N GLU A 436 -9.65 -17.18 -1.87
CA GLU A 436 -8.81 -16.54 -2.87
C GLU A 436 -9.62 -15.50 -3.65
N LEU A 437 -9.18 -14.23 -3.61
CA LEU A 437 -9.83 -13.12 -4.29
C LEU A 437 -8.86 -12.48 -5.28
N GLY A 438 -9.31 -12.23 -6.52
CA GLY A 438 -8.55 -11.51 -7.53
C GLY A 438 -8.50 -10.00 -7.30
N THR A 439 -7.66 -9.30 -8.06
CA THR A 439 -7.55 -7.83 -8.00
C THR A 439 -8.64 -7.15 -8.84
N LEU A 440 -8.91 -5.89 -8.51
CA LEU A 440 -9.73 -4.95 -9.30
C LEU A 440 -8.90 -4.05 -10.21
N SER A 441 -7.56 -4.24 -10.23
CA SER A 441 -6.61 -3.32 -10.87
C SER A 441 -6.76 -1.88 -10.38
N ASN A 442 -7.03 -1.73 -9.08
CA ASN A 442 -6.89 -0.46 -8.39
C ASN A 442 -5.41 -0.18 -8.11
N LEU A 443 -5.05 1.10 -7.97
CA LEU A 443 -3.71 1.47 -7.50
C LEU A 443 -3.41 0.82 -6.15
N ALA A 444 -2.30 0.11 -6.09
CA ALA A 444 -1.69 -0.37 -4.86
C ALA A 444 -0.64 0.64 -4.35
N TYR A 445 -0.13 0.44 -3.15
CA TYR A 445 0.87 1.32 -2.51
C TYR A 445 1.98 0.45 -1.91
N SER A 446 3.23 0.79 -2.22
CA SER A 446 4.38 -0.07 -1.93
C SER A 446 5.68 0.73 -1.97
N ILE A 447 6.81 0.09 -1.65
CA ILE A 447 8.14 0.67 -1.83
C ILE A 447 8.65 0.50 -3.28
N PRO A 448 9.57 1.36 -3.76
CA PRO A 448 10.12 1.31 -5.12
C PRO A 448 10.70 -0.06 -5.54
N GLU A 449 11.32 -0.77 -4.60
CA GLU A 449 11.98 -2.05 -4.85
C GLU A 449 11.00 -3.14 -5.30
N ARG A 450 9.72 -3.03 -4.90
CA ARG A 450 8.64 -3.96 -5.28
C ARG A 450 8.17 -3.79 -6.72
N VAL A 451 8.73 -2.82 -7.46
CA VAL A 451 8.46 -2.54 -8.87
C VAL A 451 9.73 -2.25 -9.65
N GLY A 452 10.88 -2.78 -9.21
CA GLY A 452 12.11 -2.70 -10.00
C GLY A 452 12.80 -1.34 -9.97
N MET A 453 12.58 -0.56 -8.91
CA MET A 453 13.13 0.79 -8.77
C MET A 453 13.94 0.93 -7.48
N SER A 454 14.96 1.78 -7.51
CA SER A 454 15.79 2.12 -6.34
C SER A 454 15.20 3.30 -5.59
N SER A 455 14.82 3.08 -4.33
CA SER A 455 14.39 4.15 -3.42
C SER A 455 15.49 5.20 -3.19
N GLU A 456 16.75 4.77 -3.10
CA GLU A 456 17.92 5.65 -2.98
C GLU A 456 17.99 6.65 -4.15
N LYS A 457 17.93 6.15 -5.38
CA LYS A 457 17.97 7.02 -6.57
C LYS A 457 16.73 7.92 -6.65
N LEU A 458 15.56 7.38 -6.30
CA LEU A 458 14.30 8.12 -6.36
C LEU A 458 14.23 9.25 -5.33
N ASN A 459 14.87 9.08 -4.16
CA ASN A 459 14.97 10.13 -3.13
C ASN A 459 15.71 11.40 -3.61
N LYS A 460 16.44 11.35 -4.73
CA LYS A 460 17.01 12.57 -5.35
C LYS A 460 15.93 13.56 -5.80
N ILE A 461 14.70 13.09 -6.05
CA ILE A 461 13.55 13.94 -6.38
C ILE A 461 13.28 14.95 -5.26
N ASP A 462 13.44 14.56 -3.99
CA ASP A 462 13.23 15.42 -2.83
C ASP A 462 14.04 16.72 -2.96
N SER A 463 15.31 16.63 -3.39
CA SER A 463 16.19 17.79 -3.52
C SER A 463 15.75 18.74 -4.64
N ILE A 464 15.26 18.20 -5.77
CA ILE A 464 14.76 19.04 -6.88
C ILE A 464 13.43 19.71 -6.51
N ALA A 465 12.52 18.97 -5.88
CA ALA A 465 11.26 19.52 -5.42
C ALA A 465 11.47 20.61 -4.35
N GLN A 466 12.34 20.36 -3.37
CA GLN A 466 12.68 21.35 -2.35
C GLN A 466 13.39 22.57 -2.95
N TYR A 467 14.30 22.36 -3.91
CA TYR A 467 14.94 23.46 -4.64
C TYR A 467 13.93 24.39 -5.32
N ALA A 468 12.89 23.83 -5.95
CA ALA A 468 11.84 24.63 -6.58
C ALA A 468 11.06 25.49 -5.57
N VAL A 469 10.81 24.95 -4.37
CA VAL A 469 10.18 25.68 -3.25
C VAL A 469 11.11 26.78 -2.72
N ASP A 470 12.36 26.44 -2.41
CA ASP A 470 13.35 27.37 -1.85
C ASP A 470 13.71 28.53 -2.79
N LYS A 471 13.62 28.29 -4.10
CA LYS A 471 13.84 29.31 -5.13
C LYS A 471 12.59 30.09 -5.51
N HIS A 472 11.51 29.94 -4.75
CA HIS A 472 10.23 30.62 -4.99
C HIS A 472 9.71 30.41 -6.43
N MET A 473 9.88 29.21 -6.98
CA MET A 473 9.28 28.83 -8.27
C MET A 473 7.82 28.38 -8.09
N THR A 474 7.50 27.85 -6.92
CA THR A 474 6.14 27.50 -6.47
C THR A 474 6.12 27.49 -4.93
N PRO A 475 5.02 27.92 -4.28
CA PRO A 475 4.91 27.82 -2.82
C PRO A 475 4.92 26.38 -2.30
N GLY A 476 4.21 25.49 -3.00
CA GLY A 476 4.02 24.12 -2.57
C GLY A 476 3.87 23.13 -3.73
N ILE A 477 4.11 21.86 -3.44
CA ILE A 477 4.10 20.76 -4.40
C ILE A 477 3.44 19.52 -3.79
N GLN A 478 2.60 18.82 -4.55
CA GLN A 478 2.31 17.39 -4.35
C GLN A 478 2.91 16.59 -5.50
N LEU A 479 3.60 15.48 -5.20
CA LEU A 479 4.27 14.66 -6.19
C LEU A 479 3.97 13.19 -5.95
N LEU A 480 3.46 12.51 -6.98
CA LEU A 480 3.17 11.08 -6.96
C LEU A 480 3.78 10.37 -8.17
N VAL A 481 4.44 9.24 -7.92
CA VAL A 481 4.93 8.32 -8.94
C VAL A 481 4.38 6.92 -8.67
N ALA A 482 3.79 6.33 -9.70
CA ALA A 482 3.39 4.93 -9.69
C ALA A 482 4.09 4.18 -10.83
N ARG A 483 4.44 2.92 -10.59
CA ARG A 483 4.91 1.97 -11.60
C ARG A 483 4.25 0.61 -11.39
N HIS A 484 3.90 -0.09 -12.45
CA HIS A 484 3.22 -1.40 -12.35
C HIS A 484 1.95 -1.40 -11.49
N GLY A 485 1.17 -0.32 -11.59
CA GLY A 485 -0.04 -0.12 -10.81
C GLY A 485 0.20 0.08 -9.29
N LYS A 486 1.45 0.27 -8.85
CA LYS A 486 1.79 0.57 -7.45
C LYS A 486 2.35 1.99 -7.33
N VAL A 487 1.75 2.80 -6.46
CA VAL A 487 2.31 4.09 -6.04
C VAL A 487 3.53 3.81 -5.15
N ILE A 488 4.69 4.30 -5.58
CA ILE A 488 5.99 4.07 -4.96
C ILE A 488 6.69 5.34 -4.48
N TYR A 489 6.13 6.49 -4.81
CA TYR A 489 6.51 7.78 -4.26
C TYR A 489 5.28 8.65 -4.14
N ASN A 490 5.05 9.24 -2.96
CA ASN A 490 3.95 10.17 -2.70
C ASN A 490 4.36 11.13 -1.59
N LYS A 491 4.89 12.30 -1.96
CA LYS A 491 5.43 13.30 -1.01
C LYS A 491 4.95 14.70 -1.36
N ASN A 492 4.87 15.54 -0.32
CA ASN A 492 4.47 16.93 -0.42
C ASN A 492 5.63 17.84 0.03
N PHE A 493 5.73 19.03 -0.55
CA PHE A 493 6.77 20.00 -0.27
C PHE A 493 6.20 21.40 -0.11
N GLY A 494 6.84 22.21 0.71
CA GLY A 494 6.50 23.62 0.88
C GLY A 494 5.16 23.86 1.58
N LYS A 495 4.53 24.97 1.22
CA LYS A 495 3.34 25.51 1.89
C LYS A 495 2.32 26.02 0.87
N HIS A 496 1.12 26.33 1.32
CA HIS A 496 0.07 26.90 0.44
C HIS A 496 0.48 28.24 -0.18
N THR A 497 1.22 29.07 0.57
CA THR A 497 1.74 30.38 0.15
C THR A 497 3.16 30.57 0.67
N TYR A 498 3.93 31.51 0.09
CA TYR A 498 5.32 31.77 0.52
C TYR A 498 5.42 32.27 1.97
N GLU A 499 4.53 33.18 2.37
CA GLU A 499 4.52 33.82 3.70
C GLU A 499 3.63 33.09 4.72
N GLY A 500 2.95 32.00 4.32
CA GLY A 500 2.00 31.26 5.15
C GLY A 500 2.66 30.22 6.07
N ASN A 501 1.84 29.59 6.93
CA ASN A 501 2.25 28.50 7.81
C ASN A 501 1.52 27.17 7.56
N LEU A 502 0.62 27.12 6.57
CA LEU A 502 -0.09 25.90 6.19
C LEU A 502 0.82 25.05 5.29
N PRO A 503 1.34 23.90 5.77
CA PRO A 503 2.08 22.97 4.92
C PRO A 503 1.15 22.34 3.89
N VAL A 504 1.72 21.86 2.79
CA VAL A 504 0.96 21.06 1.82
C VAL A 504 0.75 19.64 2.38
N GLU A 505 -0.51 19.24 2.47
CA GLU A 505 -0.98 17.92 2.88
C GLU A 505 -1.50 17.14 1.67
N SER A 506 -1.56 15.81 1.75
CA SER A 506 -1.93 14.95 0.61
C SER A 506 -3.42 15.06 0.19
N ASN A 507 -4.25 15.61 1.06
CA ASN A 507 -5.67 15.85 0.80
C ASN A 507 -5.93 17.27 0.26
N ASP A 508 -4.93 18.14 0.25
CA ASP A 508 -5.07 19.48 -0.32
C ASP A 508 -5.34 19.38 -1.82
N ILE A 509 -6.19 20.28 -2.32
CA ILE A 509 -6.55 20.32 -3.74
C ILE A 509 -6.02 21.58 -4.43
N TYR A 510 -5.45 21.36 -5.61
CA TYR A 510 -4.89 22.40 -6.46
C TYR A 510 -5.84 22.69 -7.61
N ASP A 511 -5.95 23.95 -8.06
CA ASP A 511 -6.45 24.24 -9.40
C ASP A 511 -5.48 23.60 -10.41
N ILE A 512 -5.95 22.59 -11.15
CA ILE A 512 -5.10 21.83 -12.06
C ILE A 512 -5.08 22.39 -13.49
N ALA A 513 -5.63 23.59 -13.70
CA ALA A 513 -5.75 24.35 -14.95
C ALA A 513 -5.08 23.72 -16.20
N SER A 514 -5.86 23.41 -17.22
CA SER A 514 -5.46 22.64 -18.43
C SER A 514 -5.32 21.13 -18.27
N LEU A 515 -4.97 20.57 -17.10
CA LEU A 515 -5.20 19.13 -16.88
C LEU A 515 -6.69 18.79 -16.95
N THR A 516 -7.57 19.76 -16.64
CA THR A 516 -9.04 19.67 -16.82
C THR A 516 -9.44 19.09 -18.17
N LYS A 517 -8.72 19.41 -19.25
CA LYS A 517 -8.99 18.89 -20.60
C LYS A 517 -9.02 17.37 -20.63
N ILE A 518 -7.98 16.75 -20.07
CA ILE A 518 -7.79 15.30 -20.10
C ILE A 518 -8.51 14.58 -18.97
N VAL A 519 -8.95 15.27 -17.92
CA VAL A 519 -9.72 14.64 -16.82
C VAL A 519 -11.23 14.87 -16.88
N ALA A 520 -11.70 15.86 -17.66
CA ALA A 520 -13.12 16.20 -17.76
C ALA A 520 -13.67 16.08 -19.19
N THR A 521 -13.22 16.94 -20.11
CA THR A 521 -13.83 17.03 -21.45
C THR A 521 -13.48 15.84 -22.34
N LEU A 522 -12.20 15.44 -22.36
CA LEU A 522 -11.71 14.36 -23.20
C LEU A 522 -12.36 13.00 -22.89
N PRO A 523 -12.50 12.53 -21.63
CA PRO A 523 -13.15 11.25 -21.36
C PRO A 523 -14.64 11.22 -21.76
N LEU A 524 -15.37 12.34 -21.61
CA LEU A 524 -16.74 12.44 -22.13
C LEU A 524 -16.77 12.36 -23.66
N LEU A 525 -15.80 12.97 -24.34
CA LEU A 525 -15.70 12.87 -25.78
C LEU A 525 -15.36 11.45 -26.26
N MET A 526 -14.47 10.74 -25.56
CA MET A 526 -14.19 9.32 -25.82
C MET A 526 -15.47 8.47 -25.68
N GLU A 527 -16.28 8.73 -24.66
CA GLU A 527 -17.58 8.06 -24.48
C GLU A 527 -18.54 8.33 -25.65
N LEU A 528 -18.64 9.58 -26.12
CA LEU A 528 -19.46 9.94 -27.28
C LEU A 528 -18.98 9.30 -28.58
N GLU A 529 -17.65 9.17 -28.74
CA GLU A 529 -17.04 8.50 -29.89
C GLU A 529 -17.35 7.00 -29.89
N GLU A 530 -17.23 6.33 -28.74
CA GLU A 530 -17.56 4.91 -28.61
C GLU A 530 -19.04 4.60 -28.84
N LYS A 531 -19.92 5.54 -28.49
CA LYS A 531 -21.36 5.48 -28.76
C LYS A 531 -21.71 5.75 -30.23
N GLY A 532 -20.73 6.13 -31.06
CA GLY A 532 -20.93 6.47 -32.47
C GLY A 532 -21.66 7.80 -32.67
N VAL A 533 -21.74 8.64 -31.63
CA VAL A 533 -22.39 9.96 -31.70
C VAL A 533 -21.53 10.94 -32.48
N VAL A 534 -20.20 10.82 -32.31
CA VAL A 534 -19.20 11.57 -33.06
C VAL A 534 -18.09 10.63 -33.52
N SER A 535 -17.29 11.08 -34.48
CA SER A 535 -16.04 10.46 -34.89
C SER A 535 -14.95 11.53 -34.95
N LEU A 536 -13.69 11.13 -35.08
CA LEU A 536 -12.60 12.10 -35.25
C LEU A 536 -12.76 12.96 -36.52
N ASP A 537 -13.47 12.47 -37.53
CA ASP A 537 -13.71 13.21 -38.78
C ASP A 537 -15.02 14.04 -38.76
N THR A 538 -15.79 13.97 -37.67
CA THR A 538 -16.98 14.81 -37.46
C THR A 538 -16.59 16.29 -37.51
N LYS A 539 -17.33 17.07 -38.30
CA LYS A 539 -17.09 18.51 -38.47
C LYS A 539 -17.83 19.31 -37.42
N LEU A 540 -17.34 20.52 -37.13
CA LEU A 540 -18.02 21.43 -36.20
C LEU A 540 -19.44 21.79 -36.65
N SER A 541 -19.68 21.95 -37.96
CA SER A 541 -21.02 22.21 -38.51
C SER A 541 -22.04 21.10 -38.25
N ASP A 542 -21.56 19.87 -38.00
CA ASP A 542 -22.42 18.70 -37.82
C ASP A 542 -22.93 18.60 -36.38
N ILE A 543 -22.09 19.01 -35.42
CA ILE A 543 -22.40 18.95 -33.98
C ILE A 543 -22.96 20.25 -33.42
N LEU A 544 -22.66 21.38 -34.04
CA LEU A 544 -23.14 22.71 -33.67
C LEU A 544 -23.63 23.44 -34.93
N PRO A 545 -24.93 23.35 -35.28
CA PRO A 545 -25.47 23.90 -36.51
C PRO A 545 -25.19 25.39 -36.73
N GLU A 546 -25.03 26.17 -35.67
CA GLU A 546 -24.69 27.60 -35.75
C GLU A 546 -23.30 27.88 -36.35
N TYR A 547 -22.43 26.86 -36.46
CA TYR A 547 -21.11 26.97 -37.10
C TYR A 547 -21.15 26.81 -38.62
N LYS A 548 -22.29 26.40 -39.22
CA LYS A 548 -22.41 26.15 -40.68
C LYS A 548 -21.95 27.33 -41.54
N ASP A 549 -22.28 28.55 -41.12
CA ASP A 549 -21.95 29.78 -41.85
C ASP A 549 -20.66 30.46 -41.34
N SER A 550 -19.85 29.76 -40.55
CA SER A 550 -18.59 30.28 -40.00
C SER A 550 -17.37 29.78 -40.77
N ASN A 551 -16.24 30.47 -40.64
CA ASN A 551 -14.94 30.03 -41.17
C ASN A 551 -14.40 28.73 -40.49
N LYS A 552 -15.12 28.19 -39.50
CA LYS A 552 -14.79 26.97 -38.75
C LYS A 552 -15.66 25.77 -39.11
N ALA A 553 -16.65 25.93 -39.99
CA ALA A 553 -17.65 24.90 -40.31
C ALA A 553 -17.03 23.52 -40.60
N ASN A 554 -15.97 23.49 -41.41
CA ASN A 554 -15.33 22.25 -41.89
C ASN A 554 -14.18 21.75 -41.02
N ILE A 555 -13.88 22.39 -39.89
CA ILE A 555 -12.85 21.89 -38.96
C ILE A 555 -13.36 20.58 -38.36
N THR A 556 -12.55 19.53 -38.40
CA THR A 556 -12.88 18.25 -37.78
C THR A 556 -12.42 18.18 -36.32
N LEU A 557 -13.02 17.29 -35.54
CA LEU A 557 -12.57 17.03 -34.16
C LEU A 557 -11.09 16.62 -34.11
N LYS A 558 -10.62 15.82 -35.09
CA LYS A 558 -9.21 15.44 -35.25
C LYS A 558 -8.30 16.64 -35.38
N GLN A 559 -8.59 17.54 -36.32
CA GLN A 559 -7.79 18.76 -36.53
C GLN A 559 -7.80 19.65 -35.29
N MET A 560 -8.98 19.79 -34.67
CA MET A 560 -9.18 20.68 -33.54
C MET A 560 -8.42 20.22 -32.29
N LEU A 561 -8.53 18.93 -31.94
CA LEU A 561 -7.94 18.36 -30.72
C LEU A 561 -6.45 18.03 -30.87
N SER A 562 -5.94 17.90 -32.09
CA SER A 562 -4.50 17.87 -32.35
C SER A 562 -3.88 19.27 -32.47
N HIS A 563 -4.62 20.35 -32.18
CA HIS A 563 -4.13 21.73 -32.31
C HIS A 563 -3.61 22.08 -33.73
N TYR A 564 -4.26 21.52 -34.75
CA TYR A 564 -3.91 21.66 -36.16
C TYR A 564 -5.09 22.23 -36.98
N ALA A 565 -5.82 23.18 -36.39
CA ALA A 565 -7.06 23.73 -36.93
C ALA A 565 -7.02 25.24 -37.20
N ARG A 566 -5.84 25.88 -37.10
CA ARG A 566 -5.65 27.33 -37.27
C ARG A 566 -6.45 28.20 -36.29
N LEU A 567 -6.97 27.64 -35.20
CA LEU A 567 -7.69 28.40 -34.19
C LEU A 567 -6.76 29.38 -33.47
N LYS A 568 -7.31 30.51 -33.01
CA LYS A 568 -6.57 31.46 -32.17
C LYS A 568 -6.14 30.75 -30.87
N PRO A 569 -4.92 31.02 -30.36
CA PRO A 569 -4.41 30.32 -29.19
C PRO A 569 -5.20 30.67 -27.92
N TRP A 570 -5.49 31.95 -27.72
CA TRP A 570 -6.20 32.46 -26.55
C TRP A 570 -7.00 33.70 -26.92
N VAL A 571 -8.12 33.92 -26.24
CA VAL A 571 -8.98 35.09 -26.37
C VAL A 571 -9.29 35.61 -24.95
N PRO A 572 -8.93 36.86 -24.62
CA PRO A 572 -9.10 37.38 -23.27
C PRO A 572 -10.50 37.95 -23.07
N PHE A 573 -11.52 37.08 -22.97
CA PHE A 573 -12.94 37.47 -22.96
C PHE A 573 -13.27 38.53 -21.90
N TYR A 574 -12.62 38.48 -20.73
CA TYR A 574 -12.88 39.40 -19.63
C TYR A 574 -12.51 40.86 -19.94
N PHE A 575 -11.57 41.14 -20.85
CA PHE A 575 -11.13 42.52 -21.12
C PHE A 575 -12.28 43.42 -21.58
N ALA A 576 -13.21 42.89 -22.38
CA ALA A 576 -14.36 43.64 -22.87
C ALA A 576 -15.40 43.94 -21.77
N THR A 577 -15.24 43.36 -20.57
CA THR A 577 -16.13 43.55 -19.42
C THR A 577 -15.58 44.53 -18.38
N LEU A 578 -14.37 45.05 -18.62
CA LEU A 578 -13.73 46.03 -17.75
C LEU A 578 -14.13 47.46 -18.14
N ASP A 579 -14.15 48.36 -17.17
CA ASP A 579 -14.36 49.78 -17.38
C ASP A 579 -13.07 50.51 -17.84
N SER A 580 -13.14 51.82 -18.02
CA SER A 580 -11.99 52.64 -18.43
C SER A 580 -10.84 52.66 -17.42
N LEU A 581 -11.09 52.28 -16.17
CA LEU A 581 -10.09 52.13 -15.09
C LEU A 581 -9.58 50.69 -14.99
N LYS A 582 -9.96 49.82 -15.93
CA LYS A 582 -9.65 48.38 -15.96
C LYS A 582 -10.26 47.60 -14.80
N GLN A 583 -11.33 48.11 -14.20
CA GLN A 583 -12.06 47.43 -13.11
C GLN A 583 -13.29 46.70 -13.66
N PRO A 584 -13.81 45.66 -12.99
CA PRO A 584 -15.07 45.02 -13.37
C PRO A 584 -16.21 46.05 -13.52
N SER A 585 -16.72 46.21 -14.75
CA SER A 585 -17.74 47.22 -15.04
C SER A 585 -19.09 46.85 -14.41
N LYS A 586 -19.78 47.84 -13.85
CA LYS A 586 -21.17 47.71 -13.36
C LYS A 586 -22.17 47.37 -14.46
N GLU A 587 -21.79 47.43 -15.74
CA GLU A 587 -22.63 46.92 -16.82
C GLU A 587 -22.68 45.38 -16.82
N TYR A 588 -21.56 44.74 -16.48
CA TYR A 588 -21.37 43.29 -16.59
C TYR A 588 -21.41 42.58 -15.24
N TYR A 589 -21.08 43.26 -14.15
CA TYR A 589 -20.94 42.64 -12.84
C TYR A 589 -21.83 43.25 -11.74
N ARG A 590 -22.14 42.44 -10.74
CA ARG A 590 -22.76 42.81 -9.45
C ARG A 590 -21.93 42.23 -8.31
N LYS A 591 -22.03 42.86 -7.13
CA LYS A 591 -21.38 42.36 -5.91
C LYS A 591 -22.13 41.20 -5.26
N GLU A 592 -23.43 41.12 -5.52
CA GLU A 592 -24.33 40.14 -4.95
C GLU A 592 -25.12 39.47 -6.07
N PRO A 593 -25.57 38.22 -5.89
CA PRO A 593 -26.38 37.54 -6.88
C PRO A 593 -27.73 38.26 -7.02
N THR A 594 -28.03 38.74 -8.22
CA THR A 594 -29.32 39.40 -8.52
C THR A 594 -29.93 38.81 -9.78
N LYS A 595 -31.20 39.10 -10.06
CA LYS A 595 -31.88 38.57 -11.25
C LYS A 595 -31.10 38.97 -12.51
N GLY A 596 -30.59 37.97 -13.24
CA GLY A 596 -29.77 38.14 -14.44
C GLY A 596 -28.26 38.28 -14.20
N PHE A 597 -27.79 38.27 -12.95
CA PHE A 597 -26.37 38.29 -12.55
C PHE A 597 -26.14 37.24 -11.45
N THR A 598 -26.01 35.99 -11.85
CA THR A 598 -25.86 34.84 -10.93
C THR A 598 -24.63 33.99 -11.25
N ILE A 599 -23.84 34.34 -12.27
CA ILE A 599 -22.60 33.63 -12.58
C ILE A 599 -21.51 34.15 -11.65
N GLU A 600 -21.23 33.39 -10.59
CA GLU A 600 -20.14 33.71 -9.66
C GLU A 600 -18.78 33.47 -10.34
N VAL A 601 -18.00 34.54 -10.47
CA VAL A 601 -16.66 34.53 -11.10
C VAL A 601 -15.57 34.47 -10.02
N ALA A 602 -15.80 35.16 -8.91
CA ALA A 602 -14.97 35.20 -7.72
C ALA A 602 -15.85 35.67 -6.55
N ASP A 603 -15.28 35.73 -5.33
CA ASP A 603 -15.99 36.21 -4.15
C ASP A 603 -16.51 37.64 -4.39
N GLU A 604 -17.76 37.89 -4.02
CA GLU A 604 -18.49 39.14 -4.27
C GLU A 604 -18.43 39.65 -5.73
N LEU A 605 -18.33 38.76 -6.74
CA LEU A 605 -18.25 39.15 -8.15
C LEU A 605 -19.09 38.25 -9.06
N TYR A 606 -20.26 38.76 -9.46
CA TYR A 606 -21.27 38.03 -10.22
C TYR A 606 -21.46 38.63 -11.62
N LEU A 607 -21.17 37.86 -12.66
CA LEU A 607 -21.34 38.21 -14.07
C LEU A 607 -22.80 38.03 -14.52
N ARG A 608 -23.21 38.84 -15.49
CA ARG A 608 -24.50 38.71 -16.20
C ARG A 608 -24.66 37.34 -16.88
N ASN A 609 -25.87 36.78 -16.83
CA ASN A 609 -26.15 35.38 -17.20
C ASN A 609 -26.05 35.07 -18.70
N ASP A 610 -26.15 36.08 -19.55
CA ASP A 610 -26.10 35.97 -21.02
C ASP A 610 -24.68 36.17 -21.59
N TYR A 611 -23.68 36.49 -20.77
CA TYR A 611 -22.31 36.68 -21.25
C TYR A 611 -21.66 35.40 -21.83
N PRO A 612 -21.93 34.18 -21.33
CA PRO A 612 -21.45 32.95 -21.96
C PRO A 612 -21.83 32.82 -23.45
N ASP A 613 -22.96 33.38 -23.88
CA ASP A 613 -23.35 33.42 -25.30
C ASP A 613 -22.40 34.31 -26.11
N SER A 614 -21.93 35.40 -25.52
CA SER A 614 -20.92 36.28 -26.12
C SER A 614 -19.58 35.58 -26.28
N ILE A 615 -19.15 34.77 -25.30
CA ILE A 615 -17.94 33.94 -25.41
C ILE A 615 -18.05 33.02 -26.64
N GLN A 616 -19.16 32.30 -26.75
CA GLN A 616 -19.38 31.37 -27.88
C GLN A 616 -19.45 32.10 -29.23
N LYS A 617 -20.08 33.29 -29.27
CA LYS A 617 -20.11 34.13 -30.46
C LYS A 617 -18.72 34.64 -30.86
N ILE A 618 -17.92 35.13 -29.92
CA ILE A 618 -16.56 35.60 -30.17
C ILE A 618 -15.69 34.46 -30.72
N ILE A 619 -15.81 33.25 -30.16
CA ILE A 619 -15.10 32.07 -30.65
C ILE A 619 -15.52 31.77 -32.10
N LYS A 620 -16.82 31.69 -32.36
CA LYS A 620 -17.35 31.40 -33.69
C LYS A 620 -16.89 32.42 -34.73
N ASP A 621 -16.94 33.70 -34.40
CA ASP A 621 -16.68 34.79 -35.34
C ASP A 621 -15.19 35.14 -35.48
N SER A 622 -14.33 34.64 -34.59
CA SER A 622 -12.88 34.89 -34.67
C SER A 622 -12.24 34.42 -35.98
N ASP A 623 -11.24 35.15 -36.47
CA ASP A 623 -10.49 34.70 -37.66
C ASP A 623 -9.61 33.49 -37.36
N LEU A 624 -9.48 32.60 -38.35
CA LEU A 624 -8.43 31.58 -38.32
C LEU A 624 -7.05 32.23 -38.56
N LEU A 625 -6.01 31.70 -37.93
CA LEU A 625 -4.61 32.06 -38.20
C LEU A 625 -4.28 31.81 -39.67
N ASP A 626 -3.37 32.58 -40.27
CA ASP A 626 -3.10 32.50 -41.71
C ASP A 626 -2.43 31.18 -42.16
N ARG A 627 -1.73 30.50 -41.25
CA ARG A 627 -0.93 29.30 -41.55
C ARG A 627 -1.46 28.08 -40.81
N LEU A 628 -1.56 26.96 -41.53
CA LEU A 628 -1.80 25.64 -40.94
C LEU A 628 -0.48 25.10 -40.36
N ARG A 629 -0.40 25.08 -39.03
CA ARG A 629 0.72 24.51 -38.26
C ARG A 629 0.24 24.20 -36.84
N TYR A 630 1.01 23.43 -36.09
CA TYR A 630 0.74 23.25 -34.66
C TYR A 630 0.68 24.60 -33.95
N ARG A 631 -0.49 24.88 -33.34
CA ARG A 631 -0.68 25.99 -32.41
C ARG A 631 -1.67 25.60 -31.32
N TYR A 632 -1.15 25.49 -30.11
CA TYR A 632 -1.96 25.27 -28.90
C TYR A 632 -3.10 26.30 -28.82
N SER A 633 -4.31 25.83 -28.49
CA SER A 633 -5.52 26.64 -28.41
C SER A 633 -6.49 26.04 -27.40
N ASP A 634 -7.06 26.87 -26.53
CA ASP A 634 -8.08 26.45 -25.56
C ASP A 634 -9.50 26.45 -26.15
N LEU A 635 -9.72 27.16 -27.26
CA LEU A 635 -11.02 27.30 -27.91
C LEU A 635 -11.73 25.97 -28.23
N PRO A 636 -11.04 24.88 -28.65
CA PRO A 636 -11.65 23.56 -28.80
C PRO A 636 -12.54 23.13 -27.65
N TYR A 637 -12.12 23.40 -26.42
CA TYR A 637 -12.76 22.89 -25.22
C TYR A 637 -13.96 23.75 -24.78
N TYR A 638 -14.01 25.03 -25.19
CA TYR A 638 -15.24 25.83 -25.08
C TYR A 638 -16.32 25.33 -26.03
N ILE A 639 -15.92 24.96 -27.26
CA ILE A 639 -16.81 24.43 -28.29
C ILE A 639 -17.34 23.06 -27.84
N LEU A 640 -16.44 22.17 -27.40
CA LEU A 640 -16.81 20.84 -26.95
C LEU A 640 -17.65 20.86 -25.67
N LYS A 641 -17.36 21.74 -24.71
CA LYS A 641 -18.22 21.91 -23.53
C LYS A 641 -19.67 22.21 -23.95
N LYS A 642 -19.86 23.21 -24.82
CA LYS A 642 -21.20 23.58 -25.29
C LYS A 642 -21.91 22.39 -25.94
N TYR A 643 -21.21 21.64 -26.79
CA TYR A 643 -21.77 20.47 -27.45
C TYR A 643 -22.15 19.37 -26.45
N ILE A 644 -21.23 19.00 -25.57
CA ILE A 644 -21.41 17.93 -24.57
C ILE A 644 -22.58 18.26 -23.64
N GLU A 645 -22.64 19.48 -23.10
CA GLU A 645 -23.73 19.90 -22.21
C GLU A 645 -25.08 19.92 -22.94
N SER A 646 -25.10 20.35 -24.20
CA SER A 646 -26.31 20.34 -25.03
C SER A 646 -26.77 18.91 -25.34
N TYR A 647 -25.83 17.99 -25.61
CA TYR A 647 -26.14 16.60 -25.92
C TYR A 647 -26.71 15.84 -24.71
N TYR A 648 -26.08 15.99 -23.54
CA TYR A 648 -26.54 15.28 -22.32
C TYR A 648 -27.62 16.03 -21.54
N GLY A 649 -27.86 17.32 -21.81
CA GLY A 649 -28.81 18.14 -21.07
C GLY A 649 -28.41 18.38 -19.61
N LYS A 650 -27.12 18.27 -19.28
CA LYS A 650 -26.55 18.46 -17.95
C LYS A 650 -25.26 19.27 -18.03
N PRO A 651 -24.92 20.04 -16.98
CA PRO A 651 -23.66 20.78 -16.95
C PRO A 651 -22.46 19.83 -16.77
N LEU A 652 -21.31 20.27 -17.27
CA LEU A 652 -20.10 19.46 -17.35
C LEU A 652 -19.62 18.96 -15.98
N ASP A 653 -19.79 19.75 -14.92
CA ASP A 653 -19.44 19.41 -13.55
C ASP A 653 -20.23 18.22 -12.98
N GLN A 654 -21.50 18.12 -13.33
CA GLN A 654 -22.33 16.96 -12.97
C GLN A 654 -21.97 15.73 -13.80
N LEU A 655 -21.73 15.91 -15.11
CA LEU A 655 -21.42 14.81 -16.02
C LEU A 655 -20.17 14.05 -15.60
N VAL A 656 -19.08 14.75 -15.29
CA VAL A 656 -17.81 14.09 -14.91
C VAL A 656 -17.90 13.38 -13.57
N GLN A 657 -18.71 13.92 -12.63
CA GLN A 657 -18.96 13.29 -11.34
C GLN A 657 -19.77 12.01 -11.49
N ASP A 658 -20.85 12.06 -12.27
CA ASP A 658 -21.77 10.95 -12.50
C ASP A 658 -21.11 9.81 -13.30
N HIS A 659 -20.33 10.14 -14.34
CA HIS A 659 -19.81 9.14 -15.27
C HIS A 659 -18.47 8.54 -14.81
N PHE A 660 -17.62 9.33 -14.15
CA PHE A 660 -16.23 8.95 -13.85
C PHE A 660 -15.89 9.05 -12.37
N TYR A 661 -15.85 10.25 -11.79
CA TYR A 661 -15.13 10.50 -10.53
C TYR A 661 -15.65 9.68 -9.35
N ARG A 662 -16.98 9.61 -9.15
CA ARG A 662 -17.57 8.83 -8.04
C ARG A 662 -17.19 7.34 -8.12
N SER A 663 -17.35 6.76 -9.31
CA SER A 663 -17.07 5.32 -9.52
C SER A 663 -15.57 4.99 -9.47
N LEU A 664 -14.69 5.96 -9.77
CA LEU A 664 -13.24 5.83 -9.62
C LEU A 664 -12.76 6.02 -8.16
N GLY A 665 -13.62 6.56 -7.28
CA GLY A 665 -13.22 6.98 -5.95
C GLY A 665 -12.33 8.24 -5.95
N ALA A 666 -12.42 9.07 -7.00
CA ALA A 666 -11.71 10.34 -7.14
C ALA A 666 -12.44 11.47 -6.37
N ASN A 667 -12.51 11.33 -5.05
CA ASN A 667 -13.35 12.14 -4.17
C ASN A 667 -12.87 13.60 -3.99
N HIS A 668 -11.61 13.90 -4.29
CA HIS A 668 -11.01 15.23 -4.25
C HIS A 668 -11.07 15.94 -5.61
N THR A 669 -11.47 15.24 -6.68
CA THR A 669 -11.60 15.84 -8.02
C THR A 669 -12.98 16.48 -8.20
N THR A 670 -13.04 17.81 -8.34
CA THR A 670 -14.31 18.52 -8.53
C THR A 670 -14.15 19.88 -9.21
N TYR A 671 -15.20 20.37 -9.86
CA TYR A 671 -15.37 21.81 -10.09
C TYR A 671 -15.88 22.48 -8.81
N ASN A 672 -15.70 23.80 -8.70
CA ASN A 672 -16.27 24.66 -7.66
C ASN A 672 -16.08 24.10 -6.23
N PRO A 673 -14.82 23.96 -5.77
CA PRO A 673 -14.47 23.22 -4.56
C PRO A 673 -15.04 23.84 -3.27
N ASN A 674 -15.31 25.15 -3.23
CA ASN A 674 -15.81 25.87 -2.05
C ASN A 674 -17.13 25.31 -1.48
N SER A 675 -17.91 24.60 -2.31
CA SER A 675 -19.15 23.94 -1.86
C SER A 675 -18.92 22.63 -1.09
N LYS A 676 -17.70 22.07 -1.13
CA LYS A 676 -17.36 20.72 -0.63
C LYS A 676 -16.17 20.70 0.31
N PHE A 677 -15.24 21.64 0.16
CA PHE A 677 -13.96 21.68 0.88
C PHE A 677 -13.82 23.02 1.60
N SER A 678 -13.13 23.02 2.73
CA SER A 678 -12.76 24.25 3.41
C SER A 678 -11.61 24.93 2.66
N LEU A 679 -11.54 26.26 2.69
CA LEU A 679 -10.43 27.02 2.10
C LEU A 679 -9.06 26.58 2.63
N LYS A 680 -8.98 26.03 3.84
CA LYS A 680 -7.73 25.50 4.41
C LYS A 680 -7.20 24.26 3.67
N ASP A 681 -8.08 23.53 2.97
CA ASP A 681 -7.78 22.31 2.21
C ASP A 681 -7.64 22.63 0.70
N ILE A 682 -7.74 23.91 0.31
CA ILE A 682 -7.65 24.36 -1.07
C ILE A 682 -6.42 25.26 -1.20
N VAL A 683 -5.58 25.00 -2.19
CA VAL A 683 -4.37 25.81 -2.41
C VAL A 683 -4.73 27.08 -3.20
N PRO A 684 -4.34 28.29 -2.75
CA PRO A 684 -4.59 29.53 -3.47
C PRO A 684 -3.75 29.62 -4.75
N THR A 685 -4.29 30.27 -5.77
CA THR A 685 -3.74 30.17 -7.12
C THR A 685 -3.06 31.44 -7.63
N GLU A 686 -3.58 32.64 -7.34
CA GLU A 686 -2.98 33.92 -7.75
C GLU A 686 -3.50 35.07 -6.87
N VAL A 687 -2.72 36.14 -6.72
CA VAL A 687 -3.25 37.46 -6.30
C VAL A 687 -3.55 38.24 -7.59
N ASP A 688 -4.81 38.21 -8.01
CA ASP A 688 -5.24 38.83 -9.26
C ASP A 688 -5.42 40.34 -9.07
N ASP A 689 -4.62 41.15 -9.79
CA ASP A 689 -4.63 42.62 -9.75
C ASP A 689 -5.01 43.26 -11.10
N TYR A 690 -5.63 42.49 -12.00
CA TYR A 690 -5.94 42.92 -13.37
C TYR A 690 -7.36 42.61 -13.83
N TYR A 691 -8.07 41.70 -13.15
CA TYR A 691 -9.44 41.34 -13.46
C TYR A 691 -10.31 41.34 -12.19
N ARG A 692 -9.99 40.46 -11.24
CA ARG A 692 -10.83 40.23 -10.04
C ARG A 692 -10.41 41.12 -8.87
N TYR A 693 -9.19 41.65 -8.87
CA TYR A 693 -8.66 42.53 -7.83
C TYR A 693 -8.74 41.92 -6.42
N GLN A 694 -8.49 40.61 -6.32
CA GLN A 694 -8.55 39.82 -5.09
C GLN A 694 -7.65 38.57 -5.17
N THR A 695 -7.42 37.90 -4.04
CA THR A 695 -6.75 36.60 -4.05
C THR A 695 -7.70 35.53 -4.57
N VAL A 696 -7.28 34.82 -5.62
CA VAL A 696 -8.02 33.71 -6.20
C VAL A 696 -7.77 32.46 -5.36
N HIS A 697 -8.75 32.14 -4.49
CA HIS A 697 -8.70 31.01 -3.58
C HIS A 697 -10.05 30.29 -3.59
N GLY A 698 -10.07 29.03 -4.05
CA GLY A 698 -11.31 28.27 -4.20
C GLY A 698 -12.12 28.56 -5.47
N TYR A 699 -11.67 29.53 -6.27
CA TYR A 699 -12.20 29.85 -7.59
C TYR A 699 -11.18 29.48 -8.66
N VAL A 700 -11.65 29.08 -9.85
CA VAL A 700 -10.76 28.77 -10.97
C VAL A 700 -9.91 29.98 -11.35
N HIS A 701 -8.62 29.76 -11.58
CA HIS A 701 -7.67 30.77 -12.02
C HIS A 701 -8.00 31.30 -13.41
N ASP A 702 -8.32 30.42 -14.35
CA ASP A 702 -8.64 30.79 -15.73
C ASP A 702 -9.87 31.69 -15.80
N MET A 703 -9.69 32.89 -16.35
CA MET A 703 -10.72 33.93 -16.40
C MET A 703 -11.91 33.49 -17.25
N GLY A 704 -11.69 32.81 -18.36
CA GLY A 704 -12.78 32.39 -19.24
C GLY A 704 -13.58 31.20 -18.70
N ALA A 705 -12.98 30.35 -17.88
CA ALA A 705 -13.70 29.35 -17.08
C ALA A 705 -14.49 30.02 -15.93
N ALA A 706 -13.90 31.01 -15.26
CA ALA A 706 -14.59 31.78 -14.23
C ALA A 706 -15.85 32.47 -14.78
N MET A 707 -15.77 33.06 -15.97
CA MET A 707 -16.91 33.65 -16.69
C MET A 707 -17.98 32.63 -17.14
N GLN A 708 -17.74 31.33 -16.96
CA GLN A 708 -18.69 30.23 -17.17
C GLN A 708 -19.14 29.60 -15.83
N GLY A 709 -19.02 30.33 -14.71
CA GLY A 709 -19.41 29.87 -13.38
C GLY A 709 -18.43 28.87 -12.79
N GLY A 710 -17.16 28.99 -13.15
CA GLY A 710 -16.09 28.08 -12.72
C GLY A 710 -16.03 26.75 -13.48
N VAL A 711 -17.03 26.45 -14.32
CA VAL A 711 -17.10 25.20 -15.09
C VAL A 711 -16.62 25.47 -16.51
N GLY A 712 -15.34 25.20 -16.79
CA GLY A 712 -14.76 25.26 -18.13
C GLY A 712 -14.44 23.88 -18.70
N GLY A 713 -14.49 23.75 -20.02
CA GLY A 713 -14.01 22.52 -20.69
C GLY A 713 -12.49 22.41 -20.68
N HIS A 714 -11.79 23.55 -20.58
CA HIS A 714 -10.33 23.66 -20.62
C HIS A 714 -9.69 23.84 -19.24
N ALA A 715 -10.45 24.28 -18.22
CA ALA A 715 -9.99 24.61 -16.87
C ALA A 715 -11.17 24.57 -15.87
N GLY A 716 -10.89 24.55 -14.56
CA GLY A 716 -11.91 24.63 -13.50
C GLY A 716 -11.97 23.45 -12.53
N ILE A 717 -11.25 22.37 -12.83
CA ILE A 717 -11.12 21.24 -11.89
C ILE A 717 -10.09 21.59 -10.82
N PHE A 718 -10.41 21.21 -9.59
CA PHE A 718 -9.49 21.09 -8.47
C PHE A 718 -9.30 19.61 -8.14
N SER A 719 -8.08 19.21 -7.78
CA SER A 719 -7.77 17.82 -7.41
C SER A 719 -6.49 17.71 -6.60
N ASN A 720 -6.28 16.57 -5.94
CA ASN A 720 -4.99 16.15 -5.39
C ASN A 720 -4.25 15.16 -6.31
N ALA A 721 -3.00 14.85 -5.99
CA ALA A 721 -2.15 14.01 -6.84
C ALA A 721 -2.65 12.55 -6.93
N ASN A 722 -3.21 12.02 -5.84
CA ASN A 722 -3.72 10.65 -5.78
C ASN A 722 -4.89 10.42 -6.76
N ASP A 723 -5.86 11.34 -6.80
CA ASP A 723 -7.02 11.17 -7.66
C ASP A 723 -6.69 11.40 -9.14
N ILE A 724 -5.74 12.30 -9.45
CA ILE A 724 -5.18 12.41 -10.80
C ILE A 724 -4.45 11.12 -11.20
N ALA A 725 -3.71 10.50 -10.27
CA ALA A 725 -3.05 9.23 -10.54
C ALA A 725 -4.05 8.11 -10.86
N LYS A 726 -5.21 8.04 -10.19
CA LYS A 726 -6.28 7.08 -10.53
C LYS A 726 -6.79 7.27 -11.97
N ILE A 727 -7.01 8.51 -12.39
CA ILE A 727 -7.49 8.83 -13.74
C ILE A 727 -6.41 8.51 -14.79
N MET A 728 -5.15 8.83 -14.52
CA MET A 728 -4.05 8.48 -15.42
C MET A 728 -3.81 6.96 -15.47
N GLN A 729 -3.94 6.25 -14.35
CA GLN A 729 -3.85 4.80 -14.29
C GLN A 729 -4.99 4.14 -15.08
N LEU A 730 -6.21 4.70 -15.07
CA LEU A 730 -7.30 4.26 -15.95
C LEU A 730 -6.90 4.31 -17.43
N TYR A 731 -6.24 5.40 -17.86
CA TYR A 731 -5.79 5.53 -19.25
C TYR A 731 -4.63 4.59 -19.58
N LEU A 732 -3.67 4.47 -18.67
CA LEU A 732 -2.54 3.54 -18.79
C LEU A 732 -3.03 2.09 -18.92
N GLN A 733 -4.02 1.70 -18.11
CA GLN A 733 -4.71 0.41 -18.15
C GLN A 733 -5.76 0.30 -19.26
N LYS A 734 -5.65 1.12 -20.31
CA LYS A 734 -6.46 1.05 -21.54
C LYS A 734 -7.97 1.05 -21.27
N GLY A 735 -8.41 1.89 -20.33
CA GLY A 735 -9.82 2.09 -20.01
C GLY A 735 -10.42 1.14 -18.98
N TYR A 736 -9.61 0.34 -18.27
CA TYR A 736 -10.07 -0.49 -17.15
C TYR A 736 -9.49 0.00 -15.83
N TYR A 737 -10.33 0.16 -14.80
CA TYR A 737 -9.89 0.52 -13.44
C TYR A 737 -10.97 0.14 -12.43
N GLY A 738 -10.58 -0.30 -11.22
CA GLY A 738 -11.51 -0.56 -10.12
C GLY A 738 -12.62 -1.56 -10.45
N GLY A 739 -12.31 -2.59 -11.24
CA GLY A 739 -13.29 -3.60 -11.63
C GLY A 739 -14.25 -3.18 -12.75
N LYS A 740 -14.12 -1.97 -13.30
CA LYS A 740 -15.00 -1.38 -14.33
C LYS A 740 -14.22 -1.03 -15.59
N ARG A 741 -14.81 -1.34 -16.76
CA ARG A 741 -14.34 -0.85 -18.06
C ARG A 741 -15.07 0.44 -18.40
N TYR A 742 -14.34 1.55 -18.47
CA TYR A 742 -14.83 2.86 -18.88
C TYR A 742 -14.69 3.07 -20.39
N PHE A 743 -13.62 2.53 -20.97
CA PHE A 743 -13.31 2.66 -22.39
C PHE A 743 -12.79 1.35 -22.98
N LYS A 744 -12.99 1.17 -24.28
CA LYS A 744 -12.35 0.15 -25.09
C LYS A 744 -10.88 0.52 -25.30
N THR A 745 -10.02 -0.50 -25.34
CA THR A 745 -8.59 -0.34 -25.64
C THR A 745 -8.37 0.42 -26.95
N THR A 746 -9.13 0.10 -27.99
CA THR A 746 -9.07 0.75 -29.30
C THR A 746 -9.34 2.25 -29.25
N THR A 747 -10.17 2.72 -28.31
CA THR A 747 -10.48 4.14 -28.13
C THR A 747 -9.27 4.87 -27.57
N LEU A 748 -8.65 4.34 -26.52
CA LEU A 748 -7.45 4.94 -25.95
C LEU A 748 -6.30 4.97 -26.96
N ASP A 749 -6.11 3.89 -27.73
CA ASP A 749 -5.09 3.85 -28.78
C ASP A 749 -5.35 4.91 -29.86
N LYS A 750 -6.61 5.01 -30.30
CA LYS A 750 -7.05 6.01 -31.27
C LYS A 750 -6.78 7.44 -30.80
N PHE A 751 -7.01 7.74 -29.52
CA PHE A 751 -6.79 9.08 -28.97
C PHE A 751 -5.32 9.36 -28.62
N ASN A 752 -4.53 8.35 -28.29
CA ASN A 752 -3.09 8.47 -28.08
C ASN A 752 -2.26 8.51 -29.39
N THR A 753 -2.91 8.28 -30.54
CA THR A 753 -2.24 8.28 -31.85
C THR A 753 -1.86 9.69 -32.30
N CYS A 754 -0.63 9.85 -32.79
CA CYS A 754 -0.12 11.08 -33.40
C CYS A 754 -0.50 11.16 -34.89
N TYR A 755 -1.65 11.76 -35.22
CA TYR A 755 -2.14 11.80 -36.60
C TYR A 755 -1.41 12.77 -37.53
N TYR A 756 -0.69 13.74 -36.95
CA TYR A 756 0.00 14.79 -37.71
C TYR A 756 1.51 14.81 -37.41
N CYS A 757 2.08 13.65 -37.05
CA CYS A 757 3.50 13.54 -36.70
C CYS A 757 4.41 14.03 -37.84
N GLU A 758 4.09 13.61 -39.07
CA GLU A 758 4.80 14.01 -40.32
C GLU A 758 4.65 15.50 -40.66
N SER A 759 3.80 16.24 -39.92
CA SER A 759 3.55 17.67 -40.09
C SER A 759 4.10 18.50 -38.93
N ASP A 760 5.13 17.98 -38.25
CA ASP A 760 5.77 18.62 -37.09
C ASP A 760 4.76 18.94 -35.98
N ASN A 761 3.87 17.97 -35.71
CA ASN A 761 2.85 18.07 -34.69
C ASN A 761 2.76 16.76 -33.91
N ARG A 762 3.46 16.73 -32.78
CA ARG A 762 3.51 15.58 -31.85
C ARG A 762 2.20 15.27 -31.13
N ARG A 763 1.13 16.06 -31.26
CA ARG A 763 -0.06 15.92 -30.41
C ARG A 763 -0.84 14.64 -30.73
N GLY A 764 -1.37 14.01 -29.69
CA GLY A 764 -2.47 13.07 -29.82
C GLY A 764 -3.79 13.80 -30.04
N ILE A 765 -4.90 13.11 -29.83
CA ILE A 765 -6.23 13.71 -29.74
C ILE A 765 -6.45 14.11 -28.29
N GLY A 766 -6.25 15.40 -27.99
CA GLY A 766 -6.40 15.96 -26.64
C GLY A 766 -5.23 15.70 -25.69
N PHE A 767 -4.37 14.71 -25.98
CA PHE A 767 -3.15 14.44 -25.23
C PHE A 767 -1.91 15.15 -25.80
N ASP A 768 -1.01 15.54 -24.89
CA ASP A 768 0.40 15.77 -25.20
C ASP A 768 1.11 14.43 -25.42
N LYS A 769 2.11 14.43 -26.31
CA LYS A 769 3.08 13.33 -26.47
C LYS A 769 4.52 13.84 -26.34
N PRO A 770 5.54 12.98 -26.22
CA PRO A 770 6.92 13.44 -26.11
C PRO A 770 7.37 14.21 -27.35
N GLN A 771 8.39 15.04 -27.16
CA GLN A 771 9.12 15.63 -28.28
C GLN A 771 9.98 14.60 -29.00
N PRO A 772 10.36 14.84 -30.27
CA PRO A 772 11.36 14.03 -30.97
C PRO A 772 12.68 13.97 -30.20
N GLU A 773 13.45 12.90 -30.43
CA GLU A 773 14.75 12.72 -29.79
C GLU A 773 15.72 13.87 -30.11
N GLY A 774 16.37 14.41 -29.08
CA GLY A 774 17.32 15.53 -29.21
C GLY A 774 16.69 16.93 -29.27
N GLU A 775 15.36 17.04 -29.19
CA GLU A 775 14.65 18.32 -29.11
C GLU A 775 14.25 18.67 -27.66
N ASP A 776 14.06 19.97 -27.41
CA ASP A 776 13.46 20.44 -26.17
C ASP A 776 11.94 20.23 -26.18
N GLY A 777 11.37 19.82 -25.04
CA GLY A 777 9.94 19.58 -24.97
C GLY A 777 9.39 19.35 -23.57
N PRO A 778 8.14 18.85 -23.45
CA PRO A 778 7.46 18.70 -22.16
C PRO A 778 7.92 17.47 -21.37
N THR A 779 8.89 16.71 -21.87
CA THR A 779 9.41 15.48 -21.25
C THR A 779 10.93 15.48 -21.20
N CYS A 780 11.55 14.56 -20.46
CA CYS A 780 13.01 14.43 -20.35
C CYS A 780 13.73 14.01 -21.63
N GLY A 781 13.01 13.69 -22.71
CA GLY A 781 13.57 13.03 -23.89
C GLY A 781 13.96 11.57 -23.64
N CYS A 782 13.64 11.04 -22.46
CA CYS A 782 13.97 9.70 -21.99
C CYS A 782 12.74 8.79 -21.87
N VAL A 783 11.59 9.23 -22.37
CA VAL A 783 10.29 8.52 -22.32
C VAL A 783 9.89 8.02 -23.71
N SER A 784 9.07 6.97 -23.78
CA SER A 784 8.62 6.41 -25.06
C SER A 784 7.64 7.31 -25.80
N MET A 785 7.63 7.28 -27.14
CA MET A 785 6.62 7.95 -27.98
C MET A 785 5.19 7.38 -27.78
N THR A 786 5.05 6.20 -27.16
CA THR A 786 3.75 5.67 -26.75
C THR A 786 3.19 6.41 -25.53
N SER A 787 4.03 7.11 -24.77
CA SER A 787 3.63 7.88 -23.60
C SER A 787 2.79 9.12 -23.96
N PHE A 788 2.04 9.59 -22.97
CA PHE A 788 1.11 10.69 -23.14
C PHE A 788 0.81 11.39 -21.81
N GLY A 789 0.31 12.61 -21.89
CA GLY A 789 -0.08 13.35 -20.71
C GLY A 789 -0.62 14.73 -21.02
N HIS A 790 -0.46 15.66 -20.09
CA HIS A 790 -0.70 17.08 -20.30
C HIS A 790 0.03 17.90 -19.22
N SER A 791 0.39 19.15 -19.54
CA SER A 791 0.87 20.12 -18.55
C SER A 791 -0.22 21.14 -18.22
N GLY A 792 -0.30 21.57 -16.97
CA GLY A 792 -1.20 22.62 -16.54
C GLY A 792 -0.58 23.99 -16.38
N PHE A 793 -1.39 25.03 -16.58
CA PHE A 793 -0.93 26.42 -16.52
C PHE A 793 -0.47 26.79 -15.10
N THR A 794 -1.16 26.30 -14.06
CA THR A 794 -0.83 26.52 -12.64
C THR A 794 0.44 25.81 -12.18
N GLY A 795 1.15 25.11 -13.07
CA GLY A 795 2.39 24.39 -12.77
C GLY A 795 2.21 22.88 -12.68
N THR A 796 0.97 22.41 -12.79
CA THR A 796 0.65 20.98 -12.70
C THR A 796 1.13 20.19 -13.93
N TYR A 797 1.26 18.88 -13.79
CA TYR A 797 1.71 17.97 -14.84
C TYR A 797 1.26 16.55 -14.49
N ALA A 798 0.75 15.82 -15.49
CA ALA A 798 0.38 14.43 -15.36
C ALA A 798 0.79 13.69 -16.63
N TRP A 799 1.50 12.57 -16.47
CA TRP A 799 2.06 11.79 -17.58
C TRP A 799 1.94 10.29 -17.31
N ALA A 800 1.65 9.53 -18.36
CA ALA A 800 1.61 8.08 -18.33
C ALA A 800 2.50 7.51 -19.45
N ASP A 801 3.36 6.55 -19.11
CA ASP A 801 4.20 5.82 -20.07
C ASP A 801 3.79 4.34 -20.09
N PRO A 802 3.11 3.86 -21.15
CA PRO A 802 2.75 2.45 -21.33
C PRO A 802 3.92 1.48 -21.42
N ASP A 803 5.10 1.92 -21.87
CA ASP A 803 6.22 1.01 -22.13
C ASP A 803 6.95 0.65 -20.82
N GLU A 804 7.04 1.62 -19.90
CA GLU A 804 7.63 1.42 -18.56
C GLU A 804 6.56 1.26 -17.46
N ASP A 805 5.27 1.32 -17.83
CA ASP A 805 4.09 1.23 -16.96
C ASP A 805 4.12 2.24 -15.80
N ILE A 806 4.47 3.50 -16.12
CA ILE A 806 4.66 4.59 -15.15
C ILE A 806 3.51 5.61 -15.23
N VAL A 807 3.08 6.10 -14.07
CA VAL A 807 2.30 7.33 -13.92
C VAL A 807 3.12 8.33 -13.09
N TYR A 808 3.26 9.55 -13.59
CA TYR A 808 3.90 10.67 -12.90
C TYR A 808 2.93 11.84 -12.78
N VAL A 809 2.65 12.27 -11.55
CA VAL A 809 1.83 13.44 -11.24
C VAL A 809 2.65 14.43 -10.41
N PHE A 810 2.62 15.70 -10.83
CA PHE A 810 3.21 16.83 -10.13
C PHE A 810 2.18 17.95 -10.08
N LEU A 811 1.71 18.33 -8.90
CA LEU A 811 0.81 19.44 -8.69
C LEU A 811 1.53 20.58 -7.98
N ALA A 812 1.30 21.81 -8.42
CA ALA A 812 1.93 23.01 -7.90
C ALA A 812 1.00 24.21 -8.13
N ASN A 813 1.22 25.29 -7.40
CA ASN A 813 0.54 26.58 -7.55
C ASN A 813 1.53 27.68 -7.96
N ARG A 814 2.29 27.44 -9.04
CA ARG A 814 3.36 28.32 -9.53
C ARG A 814 2.90 29.73 -9.90
N THR A 815 1.59 29.91 -10.09
CA THR A 815 0.97 31.20 -10.40
C THR A 815 0.79 32.08 -9.16
N TYR A 816 1.04 31.55 -7.96
CA TYR A 816 0.93 32.30 -6.72
C TYR A 816 2.27 32.97 -6.36
N PRO A 817 2.30 34.29 -6.05
CA PRO A 817 1.20 35.23 -6.13
C PRO A 817 0.98 35.83 -7.53
N LYS A 818 1.91 35.68 -8.48
CA LYS A 818 1.84 36.27 -9.82
C LYS A 818 2.06 35.24 -10.93
N ALA A 819 1.19 35.22 -11.95
CA ALA A 819 1.26 34.26 -13.05
C ALA A 819 2.26 34.59 -14.18
N GLU A 820 2.93 35.75 -14.16
CA GLU A 820 3.67 36.31 -15.30
C GLU A 820 4.94 35.51 -15.67
N THR A 821 5.75 35.09 -14.69
CA THR A 821 7.04 34.42 -14.95
C THR A 821 6.93 32.93 -14.65
N ASN A 822 7.07 32.09 -15.67
CA ASN A 822 7.09 30.64 -15.51
C ASN A 822 8.51 30.11 -15.28
N THR A 823 9.09 30.41 -14.11
CA THR A 823 10.43 29.94 -13.73
C THR A 823 10.50 28.42 -13.60
N LEU A 824 9.42 27.79 -13.09
CA LEU A 824 9.31 26.34 -12.96
C LEU A 824 9.56 25.59 -14.28
N LEU A 825 9.04 26.11 -15.39
CA LEU A 825 9.28 25.55 -16.73
C LEU A 825 10.68 25.88 -17.25
N LYS A 826 11.16 27.11 -17.06
CA LYS A 826 12.49 27.55 -17.53
C LYS A 826 13.63 26.77 -16.90
N GLU A 827 13.46 26.36 -15.64
CA GLU A 827 14.44 25.61 -14.86
C GLU A 827 14.22 24.09 -14.94
N ASN A 828 13.38 23.61 -15.87
CA ASN A 828 13.17 22.19 -16.17
C ASN A 828 12.78 21.29 -14.98
N ILE A 829 12.27 21.85 -13.87
CA ILE A 829 12.00 21.11 -12.62
C ILE A 829 11.23 19.80 -12.84
N ARG A 830 10.12 19.85 -13.59
CA ARG A 830 9.28 18.66 -13.85
C ARG A 830 9.98 17.65 -14.77
N THR A 831 10.76 18.15 -15.72
CA THR A 831 11.51 17.36 -16.70
C THR A 831 12.68 16.64 -16.04
N ASP A 832 13.40 17.31 -15.14
CA ASP A 832 14.51 16.74 -14.38
C ASP A 832 14.02 15.72 -13.35
N ILE A 833 12.89 15.98 -12.69
CA ILE A 833 12.21 14.98 -11.86
C ILE A 833 11.82 13.76 -12.70
N GLN A 834 11.23 13.96 -13.88
CA GLN A 834 10.89 12.84 -14.77
C GLN A 834 12.14 12.04 -15.13
N LYS A 835 13.26 12.68 -15.44
CA LYS A 835 14.53 11.99 -15.69
C LYS A 835 14.98 11.13 -14.51
N LEU A 836 14.93 11.67 -13.29
CA LEU A 836 15.28 10.93 -12.07
C LEU A 836 14.39 9.71 -11.82
N ILE A 837 13.10 9.79 -12.19
CA ILE A 837 12.17 8.65 -12.12
C ILE A 837 12.71 7.50 -12.99
N TYR A 838 13.14 7.79 -14.22
CA TYR A 838 13.63 6.75 -15.14
C TYR A 838 15.03 6.26 -14.77
N GLU A 839 15.91 7.14 -14.27
CA GLU A 839 17.23 6.73 -13.75
C GLU A 839 17.13 5.80 -12.53
N ALA A 840 16.03 5.88 -11.79
CA ALA A 840 15.75 5.04 -10.64
C ALA A 840 15.34 3.60 -11.00
N ILE A 841 15.00 3.31 -12.26
CA ILE A 841 14.75 1.94 -12.72
C ILE A 841 16.04 1.12 -12.64
N VAL A 842 15.99 -0.04 -12.00
CA VAL A 842 17.13 -0.93 -11.76
C VAL A 842 16.88 -2.38 -12.20
N ASP A 843 15.76 -2.65 -12.87
CA ASP A 843 15.52 -3.97 -13.45
C ASP A 843 16.68 -4.39 -14.36
N GLU A 844 17.16 -5.62 -14.19
CA GLU A 844 17.97 -6.27 -15.22
C GLU A 844 17.07 -6.43 -16.46
N ARG A 845 17.33 -5.65 -17.51
CA ARG A 845 16.68 -5.83 -18.82
C ARG A 845 17.00 -7.19 -19.43
#